data_AF-A0A1Z8SBS7-F1
#
_entry.id   AF-A0A1Z8SBS7-F1
#
_cell.length_a   1.000
_cell.length_b   1.000
_cell.length_c   1.000
_cell.angle_alpha   90.00
_cell.angle_beta   90.00
_cell.angle_gamma   90.00
#
_symmetry.space_group_name_H-M   'P 1'
#
loop_
_entity.id
_entity.type
_entity.pdbx_description
1 polymer ?
#
loop_
_entity_poly.entity_id
_entity_poly.type
_entity_poly.pdbx_seq_one_letter_code
_entity_poly.pdbx_strand_id
1 'polypeptide(L)'
;MNRILPVLVLSLFLSVPVSAQDFGPLNSVETPLPENLSEFILDESKAIELGKALFWDMQVGSDGLTACASCHFSGGGDTRAIGQAHPGALGTFTNLGPNHVFNAGDFPFRKLSDPDDAESSVLRDSTEVGGSAGIHIQDFNGIALNALGEADSVDQCSNVDADGLPIEDPTFSLNGINLRQVTGRNAPSAINAIHYVDNFWDGRARSDFNGVNPGGLTDPDAAIRKLDVDGNVISCGITMEKASLASQAAGPPLSGAEMSGAGRAYADLGKKICNVQPLALQRVAADDSVLGNLANTGPDAKGLNLSYVEMIEAAFRPEYWNSDALFDVQGNLLLDGAGNPVSGAPDGPDQFTLMEINFSLIWGIAVMLYEATLVSDQTPFDEWLAGNEDALSPEAENGMDAFYSGGLKCGHCHSGPLLSAATWDQLNLDDKVGEGPVVNQPMNDGKGNADKGFFNIGVRPVAEDIGRAALGENTWAGALAAGNDFLLPDNQIEDIDSGDANRNIGAFKTPTLRNVELNGPYFHNGSQATLKQVIEFYTRGGDFTHVEPEFVHKFVNPIGKLRGKEPRQEAVVEFMKALTDERVRWEMAPFDHPELLIPNGAVLDENGEAQLGPLNLNDSNDQLLVLPAVGASGRAAQGLPPVKGFLEDADTSDNTSGILSSNAEESLVPTCFETGTEVVLTWEVLSPAVTSVTLEIDHGGILGTETHIFAPGQTSFTDTAFRAGVTGYLLTPFTLGSEMKSSACYIRRGAEAGAVTQFLRGDASNDGQLDMADAIVSLEAVFLGNPITCKDAADWNDDGQHDISDPIATLSYIFGSGSSPTAPFPLCGTDPVFDALNCESSAICP
;
A
#
# COMPACT_ATOMS: atom_id res chain seq x y z
N MET A 1 -43.66 -48.98 -39.19
CA MET A 1 -42.71 -49.82 -38.43
C MET A 1 -41.56 -48.94 -38.01
N ASN A 2 -41.65 -48.29 -36.85
CA ASN A 2 -40.58 -47.50 -36.27
C ASN A 2 -39.99 -48.29 -35.10
N ARG A 3 -38.66 -48.49 -35.10
CA ARG A 3 -37.92 -48.95 -33.92
C ARG A 3 -36.91 -47.86 -33.56
N ILE A 4 -37.09 -47.34 -32.36
CA ILE A 4 -36.20 -46.45 -31.63
C ILE A 4 -35.18 -47.35 -30.91
N LEU A 5 -33.88 -47.01 -30.99
CA LEU A 5 -32.83 -47.49 -30.09
C LEU A 5 -32.31 -46.28 -29.30
N PRO A 6 -32.05 -46.38 -27.99
CA PRO A 6 -31.51 -45.28 -27.20
C PRO A 6 -29.99 -45.21 -27.34
N VAL A 7 -29.46 -44.00 -27.54
CA VAL A 7 -28.03 -43.70 -27.43
C VAL A 7 -27.75 -43.35 -25.97
N LEU A 8 -26.84 -44.10 -25.36
CA LEU A 8 -26.30 -43.85 -24.02
C LEU A 8 -25.34 -42.65 -24.14
N VAL A 9 -25.70 -41.51 -23.54
CA VAL A 9 -24.80 -40.36 -23.41
C VAL A 9 -23.98 -40.59 -22.15
N LEU A 10 -22.69 -40.87 -22.32
CA LEU A 10 -21.70 -40.91 -21.25
C LEU A 10 -21.28 -39.46 -20.98
N SER A 11 -21.86 -38.84 -19.95
CA SER A 11 -21.44 -37.52 -19.47
C SER A 11 -20.10 -37.67 -18.74
N LEU A 12 -19.00 -37.29 -19.40
CA LEU A 12 -17.78 -36.91 -18.69
C LEU A 12 -18.09 -35.62 -17.91
N PHE A 13 -18.11 -35.69 -16.59
CA PHE A 13 -18.01 -34.51 -15.74
C PHE A 13 -16.56 -34.03 -15.81
N LEU A 14 -16.30 -33.02 -16.64
CA LEU A 14 -15.16 -32.14 -16.45
C LEU A 14 -15.49 -31.27 -15.24
N SER A 15 -14.73 -31.43 -14.16
CA SER A 15 -14.64 -30.46 -13.08
C SER A 15 -14.27 -29.12 -13.72
N VAL A 16 -15.18 -28.15 -13.66
CA VAL A 16 -14.86 -26.77 -13.99
C VAL A 16 -14.04 -26.26 -12.81
N PRO A 17 -12.73 -25.95 -12.96
CA PRO A 17 -12.06 -25.21 -11.91
C PRO A 17 -12.86 -23.91 -11.70
N VAL A 18 -13.13 -23.53 -10.45
CA VAL A 18 -13.38 -22.11 -10.11
C VAL A 18 -12.42 -21.30 -10.96
N SER A 19 -12.88 -20.23 -11.62
CA SER A 19 -12.06 -19.36 -12.46
C SER A 19 -10.77 -19.09 -11.70
N ALA A 20 -9.74 -19.90 -11.98
CA ALA A 20 -8.54 -19.89 -11.19
C ALA A 20 -7.97 -18.52 -11.45
N GLN A 21 -7.56 -17.87 -10.39
CA GLN A 21 -6.72 -16.70 -10.45
C GLN A 21 -5.63 -17.00 -11.49
N ASP A 22 -5.72 -16.42 -12.68
CA ASP A 22 -4.93 -16.86 -13.85
C ASP A 22 -3.53 -16.23 -13.81
N PHE A 23 -2.99 -16.11 -12.60
CA PHE A 23 -1.74 -15.46 -12.29
C PHE A 23 -1.06 -16.13 -11.10
N GLY A 24 0.27 -16.11 -11.10
CA GLY A 24 1.10 -16.65 -10.02
C GLY A 24 1.51 -15.61 -8.97
N PRO A 25 2.37 -15.98 -8.01
CA PRO A 25 2.96 -15.05 -7.03
C PRO A 25 3.73 -13.91 -7.70
N LEU A 26 3.93 -12.79 -7.01
CA LEU A 26 4.60 -11.61 -7.59
C LEU A 26 6.05 -11.90 -8.02
N ASN A 27 6.74 -12.83 -7.35
CA ASN A 27 8.10 -13.22 -7.72
C ASN A 27 8.20 -13.87 -9.13
N SER A 28 7.07 -14.14 -9.78
CA SER A 28 6.99 -14.59 -11.17
C SER A 28 6.87 -13.46 -12.20
N VAL A 29 6.66 -12.21 -11.75
CA VAL A 29 6.56 -11.01 -12.59
C VAL A 29 7.93 -10.34 -12.68
N GLU A 30 8.36 -10.03 -13.90
CA GLU A 30 9.60 -9.29 -14.13
C GLU A 30 9.43 -7.81 -13.77
N THR A 31 10.43 -7.23 -13.10
CA THR A 31 10.51 -5.79 -12.85
C THR A 31 10.66 -5.04 -14.18
N PRO A 32 9.74 -4.13 -14.54
CA PRO A 32 9.76 -3.48 -15.85
C PRO A 32 10.81 -2.37 -15.89
N LEU A 33 12.04 -2.72 -16.28
CA LEU A 33 13.12 -1.75 -16.50
C LEU A 33 13.19 -1.27 -17.96
N PRO A 34 13.70 -0.05 -18.20
CA PRO A 34 13.89 0.47 -19.54
C PRO A 34 14.91 -0.32 -20.37
N GLU A 35 14.59 -0.65 -21.62
CA GLU A 35 15.47 -1.43 -22.50
C GLU A 35 16.77 -0.69 -22.86
N ASN A 36 16.73 0.64 -22.93
CA ASN A 36 17.88 1.48 -23.26
C ASN A 36 18.65 1.98 -22.04
N LEU A 37 18.46 1.40 -20.85
CA LEU A 37 19.15 1.81 -19.62
C LEU A 37 20.69 1.85 -19.80
N SER A 38 21.23 0.88 -20.54
CA SER A 38 22.66 0.79 -20.84
C SER A 38 23.21 1.97 -21.66
N GLU A 39 22.36 2.82 -22.26
CA GLU A 39 22.79 4.06 -22.91
C GLU A 39 23.30 5.10 -21.89
N PHE A 40 22.74 5.09 -20.68
CA PHE A 40 22.98 6.10 -19.64
C PHE A 40 23.86 5.58 -18.50
N ILE A 41 23.66 4.30 -18.14
CA ILE A 41 24.28 3.67 -16.99
C ILE A 41 25.54 2.91 -17.40
N LEU A 42 26.59 3.08 -16.60
CA LEU A 42 27.85 2.35 -16.67
C LEU A 42 27.80 1.11 -15.76
N ASP A 43 27.29 1.27 -14.53
CA ASP A 43 27.15 0.21 -13.53
C ASP A 43 25.84 0.39 -12.75
N GLU A 44 24.93 -0.57 -12.91
CA GLU A 44 23.60 -0.55 -12.29
C GLU A 44 23.67 -0.63 -10.76
N SER A 45 24.58 -1.43 -10.20
CA SER A 45 24.74 -1.55 -8.74
C SER A 45 25.20 -0.22 -8.14
N LYS A 46 26.04 0.53 -8.85
CA LYS A 46 26.48 1.87 -8.43
C LYS A 46 25.38 2.92 -8.57
N ALA A 47 24.55 2.79 -9.60
CA ALA A 47 23.37 3.65 -9.73
C ALA A 47 22.34 3.40 -8.60
N ILE A 48 22.17 2.14 -8.15
CA ILE A 48 21.33 1.79 -6.99
C ILE A 48 21.92 2.36 -5.70
N GLU A 49 23.24 2.26 -5.47
CA GLU A 49 23.91 2.91 -4.32
C GLU A 49 23.64 4.43 -4.31
N LEU A 50 23.81 5.09 -5.46
CA LEU A 50 23.52 6.52 -5.60
C LEU A 50 22.04 6.84 -5.36
N GLY A 51 21.13 6.05 -5.93
CA GLY A 51 19.68 6.21 -5.77
C GLY A 51 19.24 6.11 -4.31
N LYS A 52 19.73 5.10 -3.58
CA LYS A 52 19.43 4.93 -2.15
C LYS A 52 19.97 6.10 -1.34
N ALA A 53 21.20 6.55 -1.61
CA ALA A 53 21.73 7.72 -0.92
C ALA A 53 20.85 8.96 -1.14
N LEU A 54 20.51 9.27 -2.40
CA LEU A 54 19.70 10.45 -2.77
C LEU A 54 18.28 10.41 -2.20
N PHE A 55 17.60 9.26 -2.26
CA PHE A 55 16.21 9.11 -1.77
C PHE A 55 16.08 9.40 -0.27
N TRP A 56 17.10 9.04 0.51
CA TRP A 56 17.13 9.18 1.96
C TRP A 56 17.85 10.44 2.46
N ASP A 57 18.48 11.23 1.58
CA ASP A 57 19.29 12.37 2.01
C ASP A 57 18.48 13.63 2.32
N MET A 58 18.32 13.96 3.61
CA MET A 58 17.69 15.17 4.11
C MET A 58 18.33 16.47 3.57
N GLN A 59 19.58 16.41 3.10
CA GLN A 59 20.26 17.55 2.49
C GLN A 59 19.73 17.88 1.08
N VAL A 60 18.95 16.99 0.47
CA VAL A 60 18.28 17.28 -0.82
C VAL A 60 17.25 18.38 -0.64
N GLY A 61 16.46 18.35 0.44
CA GLY A 61 15.50 19.41 0.76
C GLY A 61 16.17 20.75 1.04
N SER A 62 15.43 21.83 0.82
CA SER A 62 15.92 23.20 1.10
C SER A 62 16.08 23.47 2.61
N ASP A 63 15.41 22.69 3.47
CA ASP A 63 15.42 22.87 4.92
C ASP A 63 16.44 21.97 5.66
N GLY A 64 17.16 21.11 4.93
CA GLY A 64 18.11 20.16 5.52
C GLY A 64 17.46 19.06 6.39
N LEU A 65 16.14 18.89 6.32
CA LEU A 65 15.36 17.91 7.08
C LEU A 65 14.45 17.04 6.21
N THR A 66 14.10 17.52 5.00
CA THR A 66 13.12 16.84 4.14
C THR A 66 13.82 16.06 3.01
N ALA A 67 13.50 14.77 2.91
CA ALA A 67 13.91 13.87 1.84
C ALA A 67 12.67 13.23 1.19
N CYS A 68 12.83 12.50 0.08
CA CYS A 68 11.75 11.66 -0.45
C CYS A 68 11.24 10.69 0.64
N ALA A 69 12.18 10.08 1.37
CA ALA A 69 11.87 9.19 2.48
C ALA A 69 11.01 9.82 3.58
N SER A 70 11.04 11.15 3.80
CA SER A 70 10.27 11.81 4.87
C SER A 70 8.74 11.64 4.72
N CYS A 71 8.26 11.40 3.50
CA CYS A 71 6.86 11.09 3.19
C CYS A 71 6.62 9.61 2.83
N HIS A 72 7.69 8.79 2.78
CA HIS A 72 7.64 7.41 2.27
C HIS A 72 8.35 6.40 3.22
N PHE A 73 8.47 6.73 4.50
CA PHE A 73 9.29 5.98 5.46
C PHE A 73 8.59 4.75 6.07
N SER A 74 7.25 4.73 6.13
CA SER A 74 6.49 3.71 6.87
C SER A 74 5.73 2.83 5.90
N GLY A 75 6.21 1.60 5.66
CA GLY A 75 5.62 0.72 4.64
C GLY A 75 5.64 1.30 3.22
N GLY A 76 6.49 2.32 2.98
CA GLY A 76 6.57 3.10 1.75
C GLY A 76 5.67 4.34 1.69
N GLY A 77 4.79 4.56 2.68
CA GLY A 77 3.88 5.71 2.76
C GLY A 77 4.12 6.60 3.99
N ASP A 78 3.13 7.45 4.28
CA ASP A 78 3.17 8.40 5.41
C ASP A 78 2.09 8.10 6.45
N THR A 79 2.50 7.55 7.60
CA THR A 79 1.60 7.21 8.70
C THR A 79 1.62 8.25 9.83
N ARG A 80 2.18 9.45 9.61
CA ARG A 80 2.16 10.51 10.62
C ARG A 80 0.72 10.94 10.92
N ALA A 81 0.43 11.22 12.19
CA ALA A 81 -0.87 11.71 12.64
C ALA A 81 -0.89 13.23 12.90
N ILE A 82 0.27 13.85 13.08
CA ILE A 82 0.37 15.25 13.50
C ILE A 82 0.73 16.13 12.31
N GLY A 83 -0.03 17.21 12.11
CA GLY A 83 0.25 18.21 11.09
C GLY A 83 0.08 17.70 9.65
N GLN A 84 -0.79 16.72 9.43
CA GLN A 84 -1.04 16.11 8.13
C GLN A 84 -2.35 16.61 7.46
N ALA A 85 -3.03 17.59 8.04
CA ALA A 85 -4.29 18.11 7.49
C ALA A 85 -4.05 19.22 6.46
N HIS A 86 -4.60 19.05 5.27
CA HIS A 86 -4.67 20.06 4.21
C HIS A 86 -6.11 20.59 4.09
N PRO A 87 -6.35 21.89 3.85
CA PRO A 87 -7.71 22.48 3.81
C PRO A 87 -8.59 21.99 2.65
N GLY A 88 -8.04 21.21 1.74
CA GLY A 88 -8.72 20.68 0.55
C GLY A 88 -9.08 21.78 -0.45
N ALA A 89 -10.05 21.50 -1.30
CA ALA A 89 -10.45 22.39 -2.40
C ALA A 89 -11.06 23.73 -1.94
N LEU A 90 -11.51 23.82 -0.67
CA LEU A 90 -12.03 25.06 -0.11
C LEU A 90 -10.93 26.09 0.19
N GLY A 91 -9.68 25.64 0.37
CA GLY A 91 -8.56 26.50 0.77
C GLY A 91 -8.65 27.03 2.21
N THR A 92 -9.68 26.64 2.96
CA THR A 92 -9.87 26.98 4.39
C THR A 92 -10.30 25.76 5.17
N PHE A 93 -9.77 25.60 6.39
CA PHE A 93 -10.19 24.55 7.30
C PHE A 93 -11.61 24.78 7.85
N THR A 94 -12.36 23.69 7.98
CA THR A 94 -13.76 23.64 8.43
C THR A 94 -13.95 22.76 9.66
N ASN A 95 -13.32 21.58 9.70
CA ASN A 95 -13.41 20.61 10.80
C ASN A 95 -12.06 20.34 11.47
N LEU A 96 -10.97 20.52 10.72
CA LEU A 96 -9.60 20.29 11.19
C LEU A 96 -8.85 21.63 11.27
N GLY A 97 -7.53 21.58 11.40
CA GLY A 97 -6.68 22.77 11.39
C GLY A 97 -5.22 22.41 11.08
N PRO A 98 -4.38 23.42 10.87
CA PRO A 98 -2.96 23.17 10.72
C PRO A 98 -2.39 22.67 12.06
N ASN A 99 -1.38 21.80 11.99
CA ASN A 99 -0.83 21.08 13.15
C ASN A 99 -1.82 20.18 13.93
N HIS A 100 -2.99 19.86 13.38
CA HIS A 100 -3.97 18.96 14.01
C HIS A 100 -3.38 17.57 14.27
N VAL A 101 -3.78 16.94 15.38
CA VAL A 101 -3.44 15.56 15.72
C VAL A 101 -4.62 14.67 15.35
N PHE A 102 -4.47 13.90 14.28
CA PHE A 102 -5.47 12.93 13.85
C PHE A 102 -5.75 11.89 14.95
N ASN A 103 -7.04 11.61 15.17
CA ASN A 103 -7.53 10.56 16.05
C ASN A 103 -8.69 9.81 15.38
N ALA A 104 -9.07 8.64 15.91
CA ALA A 104 -10.13 7.80 15.33
C ALA A 104 -11.48 8.54 15.15
N GLY A 105 -11.79 9.54 15.99
CA GLY A 105 -13.03 10.34 15.88
C GLY A 105 -13.09 11.27 14.66
N ASP A 106 -11.93 11.62 14.10
CA ASP A 106 -11.82 12.43 12.88
C ASP A 106 -12.18 11.63 11.62
N PHE A 107 -12.26 10.30 11.73
CA PHE A 107 -12.54 9.38 10.63
C PHE A 107 -13.91 8.69 10.78
N PRO A 108 -14.49 8.23 9.65
CA PRO A 108 -14.17 8.70 8.30
C PRO A 108 -14.43 10.21 8.14
N PHE A 109 -13.80 10.87 7.17
CA PHE A 109 -14.02 12.32 6.94
C PHE A 109 -15.48 12.63 6.61
N ARG A 110 -16.16 11.71 5.91
CA ARG A 110 -17.62 11.70 5.75
C ARG A 110 -18.23 10.63 6.66
N LYS A 111 -18.82 11.05 7.78
CA LYS A 111 -19.44 10.16 8.75
C LYS A 111 -20.95 10.10 8.55
N LEU A 112 -21.47 8.89 8.35
CA LEU A 112 -22.88 8.59 8.11
C LEU A 112 -23.53 7.97 9.35
N SER A 113 -24.86 8.05 9.45
CA SER A 113 -25.61 7.42 10.54
C SER A 113 -25.71 5.90 10.41
N ASP A 114 -25.70 5.40 9.16
CA ASP A 114 -25.52 3.99 8.81
C ASP A 114 -24.28 3.93 7.89
N PRO A 115 -23.16 3.34 8.33
CA PRO A 115 -21.92 3.28 7.55
C PRO A 115 -22.04 2.44 6.28
N ASP A 116 -23.05 1.58 6.17
CA ASP A 116 -23.32 0.74 4.99
C ASP A 116 -24.33 1.38 4.01
N ASP A 117 -24.81 2.61 4.29
CA ASP A 117 -25.82 3.28 3.47
C ASP A 117 -25.45 4.74 3.16
N ALA A 118 -25.03 4.97 1.91
CA ALA A 118 -24.59 6.27 1.41
C ALA A 118 -25.70 7.34 1.44
N GLU A 119 -26.98 6.94 1.44
CA GLU A 119 -28.13 7.86 1.52
C GLU A 119 -28.60 8.13 2.96
N SER A 120 -27.98 7.47 3.96
CA SER A 120 -28.30 7.72 5.36
C SER A 120 -27.87 9.12 5.80
N SER A 121 -28.36 9.56 6.97
CA SER A 121 -28.11 10.94 7.42
C SER A 121 -26.62 11.20 7.66
N VAL A 122 -26.11 12.29 7.09
CA VAL A 122 -24.73 12.73 7.27
C VAL A 122 -24.57 13.34 8.66
N LEU A 123 -23.71 12.74 9.48
CA LEU A 123 -23.39 13.20 10.84
C LEU A 123 -22.23 14.22 10.85
N ARG A 124 -21.25 14.04 9.94
CA ARG A 124 -20.13 14.95 9.71
C ARG A 124 -19.64 14.82 8.27
N ASP A 125 -19.19 15.91 7.68
CA ASP A 125 -18.57 15.93 6.36
C ASP A 125 -17.38 16.91 6.36
N SER A 126 -16.19 16.39 6.12
CA SER A 126 -14.92 17.12 6.04
C SER A 126 -14.49 17.21 4.57
N THR A 127 -14.14 18.41 4.12
CA THR A 127 -13.57 18.63 2.77
C THR A 127 -12.04 18.59 2.77
N GLU A 128 -11.45 18.50 3.95
CA GLU A 128 -10.02 18.43 4.17
C GLU A 128 -9.43 17.14 3.61
N VAL A 129 -8.10 17.14 3.44
CA VAL A 129 -7.31 16.01 2.93
C VAL A 129 -6.27 15.64 3.98
N GLY A 130 -6.09 14.34 4.24
CA GLY A 130 -4.92 13.80 4.92
C GLY A 130 -3.76 13.69 3.93
N GLY A 131 -2.86 14.68 3.95
CA GLY A 131 -1.67 14.73 3.09
C GLY A 131 -0.40 14.39 3.84
N SER A 132 0.73 14.87 3.31
CA SER A 132 2.06 14.75 3.90
C SER A 132 2.65 16.13 4.14
N ALA A 133 3.13 16.39 5.36
CA ALA A 133 3.85 17.61 5.69
C ALA A 133 5.22 17.63 5.00
N GLY A 134 5.43 18.61 4.13
CA GLY A 134 6.70 18.91 3.47
C GLY A 134 7.42 20.04 4.20
N ILE A 135 7.79 21.12 3.49
CA ILE A 135 8.52 22.26 4.08
C ILE A 135 7.63 23.48 4.37
N HIS A 136 8.14 24.41 5.18
CA HIS A 136 7.57 25.76 5.32
C HIS A 136 7.58 26.51 3.98
N ILE A 137 6.64 27.43 3.79
CA ILE A 137 6.61 28.28 2.60
C ILE A 137 7.83 29.20 2.57
N GLN A 138 8.58 29.17 1.48
CA GLN A 138 9.79 29.97 1.31
C GLN A 138 10.21 30.08 -0.16
N ASP A 139 10.91 31.17 -0.51
CA ASP A 139 11.53 31.39 -1.82
C ASP A 139 13.01 30.98 -1.78
N PHE A 140 13.49 30.31 -2.82
CA PHE A 140 14.89 29.96 -2.99
C PHE A 140 15.70 31.17 -3.50
N ASN A 141 16.76 31.54 -2.77
CA ASN A 141 17.66 32.63 -3.14
C ASN A 141 19.05 32.14 -3.58
N GLY A 142 19.41 30.90 -3.28
CA GLY A 142 20.71 30.32 -3.62
C GLY A 142 21.11 29.16 -2.71
N ILE A 143 22.29 28.60 -2.99
CA ILE A 143 22.88 27.54 -2.16
C ILE A 143 23.57 28.20 -0.97
N ALA A 144 23.25 27.76 0.26
CA ALA A 144 23.96 28.25 1.44
C ALA A 144 25.38 27.70 1.49
N LEU A 145 26.29 28.50 2.03
CA LEU A 145 27.68 28.11 2.21
C LEU A 145 28.02 28.05 3.70
N ASN A 146 28.68 26.97 4.10
CA ASN A 146 29.18 26.76 5.44
C ASN A 146 30.38 27.70 5.74
N ALA A 147 30.93 27.65 6.96
CA ALA A 147 32.06 28.50 7.36
C ALA A 147 33.36 28.26 6.57
N LEU A 148 33.46 27.14 5.84
CA LEU A 148 34.57 26.79 4.95
C LEU A 148 34.32 27.24 3.50
N GLY A 149 33.14 27.78 3.19
CA GLY A 149 32.74 28.19 1.85
C GLY A 149 32.23 27.05 0.97
N GLU A 150 31.95 25.89 1.55
CA GLU A 150 31.37 24.71 0.88
C GLU A 150 29.85 24.72 1.03
N ALA A 151 29.11 23.95 0.23
CA ALA A 151 27.65 23.88 0.35
C ALA A 151 27.22 23.44 1.77
N ASP A 152 26.19 24.09 2.31
CA ASP A 152 25.55 23.72 3.57
C ASP A 152 24.41 22.70 3.32
N SER A 153 23.97 22.04 4.38
CA SER A 153 22.81 21.14 4.37
C SER A 153 21.48 21.86 4.08
N VAL A 154 21.39 23.16 4.37
CA VAL A 154 20.22 24.00 4.11
C VAL A 154 20.47 24.89 2.89
N ASP A 155 19.41 25.29 2.19
CA ASP A 155 19.51 26.30 1.15
C ASP A 155 19.43 27.71 1.75
N GLN A 156 19.87 28.73 1.00
CA GLN A 156 19.54 30.12 1.33
C GLN A 156 18.12 30.40 0.85
N CYS A 157 17.18 30.34 1.77
CA CYS A 157 15.79 30.68 1.52
C CYS A 157 15.36 31.94 2.27
N SER A 158 14.27 32.55 1.83
CA SER A 158 13.63 33.64 2.56
C SER A 158 12.12 33.56 2.45
N ASN A 159 11.44 34.01 3.49
CA ASN A 159 10.00 34.20 3.48
C ASN A 159 9.67 35.60 4.02
N VAL A 160 10.12 36.62 3.28
CA VAL A 160 9.97 38.03 3.66
C VAL A 160 9.46 38.86 2.50
N ASP A 161 8.73 39.93 2.80
CA ASP A 161 8.27 40.90 1.82
C ASP A 161 9.41 41.80 1.32
N ALA A 162 9.08 42.74 0.43
CA ALA A 162 10.06 43.67 -0.15
C ALA A 162 10.73 44.60 0.89
N ASP A 163 10.13 44.77 2.08
CA ASP A 163 10.67 45.55 3.19
C ASP A 163 11.46 44.67 4.19
N GLY A 164 11.55 43.35 3.93
CA GLY A 164 12.24 42.37 4.78
C GLY A 164 11.43 41.92 5.98
N LEU A 165 10.11 42.14 5.98
CA LEU A 165 9.22 41.68 7.04
C LEU A 165 8.74 40.26 6.73
N PRO A 166 8.64 39.36 7.73
CA PRO A 166 8.17 38.00 7.48
C PRO A 166 6.76 37.96 6.88
N ILE A 167 6.55 37.09 5.89
CA ILE A 167 5.24 36.84 5.30
C ILE A 167 4.57 35.71 6.06
N GLU A 168 3.35 35.95 6.53
CA GLU A 168 2.50 34.93 7.14
C GLU A 168 1.88 34.05 6.05
N ASP A 169 1.97 32.73 6.21
CA ASP A 169 1.24 31.76 5.43
C ASP A 169 -0.25 31.87 5.80
N PRO A 170 -1.14 32.24 4.86
CA PRO A 170 -2.56 32.44 5.15
C PRO A 170 -3.31 31.13 5.46
N THR A 171 -2.69 29.98 5.20
CA THR A 171 -3.30 28.65 5.31
C THR A 171 -2.63 27.84 6.41
N PHE A 172 -1.31 27.73 6.38
CA PHE A 172 -0.53 26.94 7.33
C PHE A 172 0.16 27.83 8.34
N SER A 173 -0.62 28.47 9.21
CA SER A 173 -0.10 29.28 10.31
C SER A 173 -0.91 29.14 11.59
N LEU A 174 -0.25 29.39 12.72
CA LEU A 174 -0.87 29.56 14.03
C LEU A 174 -0.36 30.86 14.65
N ASN A 175 -1.27 31.82 14.85
CA ASN A 175 -1.00 33.11 15.50
C ASN A 175 0.20 33.87 14.90
N GLY A 176 0.31 33.88 13.56
CA GLY A 176 1.38 34.57 12.84
C GLY A 176 2.68 33.79 12.68
N ILE A 177 2.72 32.54 13.15
CA ILE A 177 3.86 31.61 12.98
C ILE A 177 3.50 30.60 11.89
N ASN A 178 4.34 30.51 10.87
CA ASN A 178 4.17 29.62 9.74
C ASN A 178 4.52 28.19 10.15
N LEU A 179 3.69 27.26 9.71
CA LEU A 179 3.87 25.83 9.86
C LEU A 179 4.32 25.24 8.52
N ARG A 180 4.67 23.96 8.52
CA ARG A 180 4.94 23.22 7.28
C ARG A 180 3.69 23.16 6.41
N GLN A 181 3.88 23.30 5.11
CA GLN A 181 2.84 23.04 4.13
C GLN A 181 2.54 21.54 4.09
N VAL A 182 1.29 21.20 3.76
CA VAL A 182 0.84 19.82 3.63
C VAL A 182 0.42 19.58 2.18
N THR A 183 0.73 18.42 1.61
CA THR A 183 0.31 18.08 0.25
C THR A 183 -1.21 17.95 0.14
N GLY A 184 -1.77 18.29 -1.03
CA GLY A 184 -3.21 18.18 -1.31
C GLY A 184 -3.73 16.77 -1.56
N ARG A 185 -2.87 15.74 -1.43
CA ARG A 185 -3.19 14.32 -1.55
C ARG A 185 -2.33 13.51 -0.58
N ASN A 186 -2.84 12.36 -0.15
CA ASN A 186 -2.11 11.39 0.66
C ASN A 186 -0.92 10.80 -0.13
N ALA A 187 0.23 10.60 0.52
CA ALA A 187 1.40 10.00 -0.13
C ALA A 187 1.21 8.48 -0.31
N PRO A 188 1.21 7.95 -1.56
CA PRO A 188 1.08 6.52 -1.79
C PRO A 188 2.38 5.78 -1.45
N SER A 189 2.33 4.45 -1.35
CA SER A 189 3.53 3.63 -1.11
C SER A 189 4.53 3.71 -2.28
N ALA A 190 5.82 3.89 -1.98
CA ALA A 190 6.93 3.76 -2.92
C ALA A 190 7.28 2.29 -3.25
N ILE A 191 6.84 1.34 -2.40
CA ILE A 191 7.09 -0.09 -2.58
C ILE A 191 6.23 -0.62 -3.74
N ASN A 192 6.84 -1.43 -4.61
CA ASN A 192 6.29 -1.93 -5.88
C ASN A 192 5.94 -0.85 -6.92
N ALA A 193 6.27 0.43 -6.68
CA ALA A 193 5.85 1.53 -7.56
C ALA A 193 6.48 1.47 -8.97
N ILE A 194 7.58 0.72 -9.13
CA ILE A 194 8.23 0.47 -10.42
C ILE A 194 7.31 -0.20 -11.43
N HIS A 195 6.31 -0.95 -10.96
CA HIS A 195 5.43 -1.70 -11.84
C HIS A 195 4.31 -0.86 -12.49
N TYR A 196 4.07 0.38 -12.02
CA TYR A 196 3.04 1.22 -12.61
C TYR A 196 3.42 1.76 -13.98
N VAL A 197 2.44 1.84 -14.87
CA VAL A 197 2.63 2.45 -16.20
C VAL A 197 2.87 3.96 -16.05
N ASP A 198 1.93 4.67 -15.41
CA ASP A 198 2.06 6.08 -15.01
C ASP A 198 2.07 6.19 -13.47
N ASN A 199 2.85 7.12 -12.92
CA ASN A 199 2.99 7.34 -11.47
C ASN A 199 2.28 8.61 -10.98
N PHE A 200 2.13 8.73 -9.64
CA PHE A 200 1.16 9.58 -8.92
C PHE A 200 -0.30 9.11 -9.03
N TRP A 201 -1.16 9.63 -8.14
CA TRP A 201 -2.60 9.35 -8.12
C TRP A 201 -3.33 9.71 -9.42
N ASP A 202 -2.90 10.75 -10.14
CA ASP A 202 -3.48 11.20 -11.42
C ASP A 202 -2.64 10.79 -12.64
N GLY A 203 -1.56 10.01 -12.43
CA GLY A 203 -0.71 9.53 -13.52
C GLY A 203 0.10 10.64 -14.21
N ARG A 204 0.30 11.80 -13.58
CA ARG A 204 1.02 12.91 -14.21
C ARG A 204 2.52 12.66 -14.43
N ALA A 205 3.09 11.63 -13.80
CA ALA A 205 4.42 11.15 -14.09
C ALA A 205 4.35 10.05 -15.14
N ARG A 206 4.81 10.39 -16.34
CA ARG A 206 4.61 9.61 -17.57
C ARG A 206 5.54 8.40 -17.67
N SER A 207 5.03 7.30 -18.23
CA SER A 207 5.76 6.06 -18.59
C SER A 207 7.09 6.27 -19.33
N ASP A 208 7.23 7.40 -20.01
CA ASP A 208 8.30 7.75 -20.92
C ASP A 208 9.13 8.91 -20.35
N PHE A 209 10.26 8.62 -19.68
CA PHE A 209 11.08 9.66 -19.07
C PHE A 209 11.88 10.45 -20.12
N ASN A 210 11.83 11.78 -20.02
CA ASN A 210 12.49 12.72 -20.95
C ASN A 210 13.84 13.26 -20.43
N GLY A 211 14.30 12.81 -19.25
CA GLY A 211 15.55 13.25 -18.63
C GLY A 211 15.46 14.52 -17.78
N VAL A 212 14.31 15.21 -17.78
CA VAL A 212 14.18 16.56 -17.21
C VAL A 212 13.05 16.69 -16.20
N ASN A 213 11.86 16.15 -16.48
CA ASN A 213 10.66 16.42 -15.69
C ASN A 213 9.61 15.29 -15.79
N PRO A 214 8.54 15.34 -14.96
CA PRO A 214 7.51 14.30 -14.95
C PRO A 214 6.69 14.16 -16.23
N GLY A 215 6.68 15.17 -17.10
CA GLY A 215 5.79 15.26 -18.25
C GLY A 215 6.17 14.36 -19.42
N GLY A 216 7.34 13.72 -19.42
CA GLY A 216 7.77 12.84 -20.50
C GLY A 216 7.70 13.51 -21.88
N LEU A 217 7.21 12.79 -22.89
CA LEU A 217 6.99 13.24 -24.26
C LEU A 217 5.92 14.33 -24.41
N THR A 218 5.17 14.66 -23.35
CA THR A 218 4.25 15.81 -23.36
C THR A 218 4.99 17.15 -23.25
N ASP A 219 6.27 17.13 -22.86
CA ASP A 219 7.18 18.26 -22.94
C ASP A 219 8.16 18.08 -24.12
N PRO A 220 7.90 18.70 -25.28
CA PRO A 220 8.77 18.60 -26.45
C PRO A 220 10.06 19.42 -26.34
N ASP A 221 10.16 20.32 -25.34
CA ASP A 221 11.31 21.20 -25.14
C ASP A 221 12.34 20.60 -24.16
N ALA A 222 12.01 19.48 -23.51
CA ALA A 222 12.92 18.75 -22.64
C ALA A 222 14.17 18.27 -23.38
N ALA A 223 15.34 18.72 -22.92
CA ALA A 223 16.62 18.35 -23.51
C ALA A 223 17.74 18.30 -22.49
N ILE A 224 18.54 17.23 -22.55
CA ILE A 224 19.77 17.05 -21.77
C ILE A 224 20.99 17.53 -22.57
N ARG A 225 22.17 17.47 -21.96
CA ARG A 225 23.45 17.73 -22.61
C ARG A 225 24.28 16.45 -22.68
N LYS A 226 24.96 16.20 -23.79
CA LYS A 226 25.79 15.00 -23.97
C LYS A 226 27.04 15.32 -24.76
N LEU A 227 28.13 14.60 -24.51
CA LEU A 227 29.30 14.59 -25.36
C LEU A 227 29.06 13.76 -26.63
N ASP A 228 29.31 14.36 -27.79
CA ASP A 228 29.37 13.64 -29.05
C ASP A 228 30.68 12.83 -29.19
N VAL A 229 30.81 12.10 -30.29
CA VAL A 229 31.99 11.26 -30.58
C VAL A 229 33.29 12.05 -30.75
N ASP A 230 33.19 13.36 -31.00
CA ASP A 230 34.31 14.28 -31.16
C ASP A 230 34.64 15.01 -29.84
N GLY A 231 33.88 14.76 -28.77
CA GLY A 231 34.04 15.38 -27.46
C GLY A 231 33.39 16.77 -27.33
N ASN A 232 32.51 17.16 -28.26
CA ASN A 232 31.75 18.40 -28.16
C ASN A 232 30.47 18.19 -27.36
N VAL A 233 30.07 19.19 -26.58
CA VAL A 233 28.76 19.18 -25.92
C VAL A 233 27.67 19.49 -26.94
N ILE A 234 26.68 18.61 -27.03
CA ILE A 234 25.47 18.78 -27.83
C ILE A 234 24.22 18.74 -26.94
N SER A 235 23.14 19.37 -27.42
CA SER A 235 21.81 19.25 -26.84
C SER A 235 21.06 18.12 -27.53
N CYS A 236 20.40 17.24 -26.78
CA CYS A 236 19.54 16.20 -27.33
C CYS A 236 18.34 15.92 -26.41
N GLY A 237 17.18 15.68 -27.03
CA GLY A 237 16.06 15.05 -26.35
C GLY A 237 16.32 13.55 -26.19
N ILE A 238 15.78 12.97 -25.12
CA ILE A 238 15.83 11.53 -24.86
C ILE A 238 14.43 11.00 -24.58
N THR A 239 14.28 9.69 -24.68
CA THR A 239 13.08 8.99 -24.22
C THR A 239 13.51 7.67 -23.61
N MET A 240 12.95 7.36 -22.45
CA MET A 240 13.18 6.13 -21.73
C MET A 240 11.82 5.54 -21.36
N GLU A 241 11.38 4.54 -22.12
CA GLU A 241 10.12 3.83 -21.87
C GLU A 241 10.22 2.99 -20.57
N LYS A 242 9.06 2.73 -19.94
CA LYS A 242 8.97 2.03 -18.64
C LYS A 242 9.74 2.74 -17.52
N ALA A 243 9.78 4.08 -17.56
CA ALA A 243 10.52 4.91 -16.60
C ALA A 243 9.63 5.95 -15.89
N SER A 244 8.36 5.63 -15.64
CA SER A 244 7.47 6.54 -14.91
C SER A 244 7.96 6.89 -13.51
N LEU A 245 8.73 6.00 -12.86
CA LEU A 245 9.37 6.33 -11.60
C LEU A 245 10.49 7.37 -11.77
N ALA A 246 11.28 7.32 -12.84
CA ALA A 246 12.27 8.39 -13.10
C ALA A 246 11.57 9.73 -13.39
N SER A 247 10.46 9.70 -14.14
CA SER A 247 9.58 10.85 -14.34
C SER A 247 9.01 11.37 -13.00
N GLN A 248 8.55 10.47 -12.12
CA GLN A 248 7.98 10.82 -10.81
C GLN A 248 9.04 11.47 -9.92
N ALA A 249 10.22 10.84 -9.83
CA ALA A 249 11.31 11.28 -8.96
C ALA A 249 11.76 12.70 -9.33
N ALA A 250 11.59 13.12 -10.58
CA ALA A 250 11.92 14.47 -11.03
C ALA A 250 11.02 15.58 -10.45
N GLY A 251 9.87 15.26 -9.86
CA GLY A 251 8.91 16.25 -9.34
C GLY A 251 9.23 16.79 -7.94
N PRO A 252 9.22 15.93 -6.89
CA PRO A 252 9.26 16.36 -5.49
C PRO A 252 10.44 17.27 -5.09
N PRO A 253 11.68 17.04 -5.57
CA PRO A 253 12.83 17.86 -5.17
C PRO A 253 12.75 19.34 -5.55
N LEU A 254 11.83 19.74 -6.44
CA LEU A 254 11.60 21.14 -6.84
C LEU A 254 10.24 21.67 -6.37
N SER A 255 9.46 20.87 -5.65
CA SER A 255 8.10 21.22 -5.23
C SER A 255 8.11 22.10 -3.98
N GLY A 256 7.45 23.25 -4.09
CA GLY A 256 7.27 24.27 -3.04
C GLY A 256 6.62 23.75 -1.77
N ALA A 257 5.72 22.78 -1.90
CA ALA A 257 4.98 22.20 -0.79
C ALA A 257 5.64 20.93 -0.23
N GLU A 258 6.57 20.32 -0.97
CA GLU A 258 7.20 19.06 -0.58
C GLU A 258 8.62 19.29 -0.06
N MET A 259 9.58 19.65 -0.92
CA MET A 259 11.01 19.61 -0.55
C MET A 259 11.79 20.91 -0.80
N SER A 260 11.25 21.87 -1.55
CA SER A 260 12.05 22.96 -2.11
C SER A 260 11.49 24.34 -1.85
N GLY A 261 12.35 25.31 -1.59
CA GLY A 261 11.98 26.72 -1.78
C GLY A 261 11.55 26.98 -3.23
N ALA A 262 10.58 27.87 -3.42
CA ALA A 262 10.06 28.20 -4.74
C ALA A 262 11.15 28.81 -5.63
N GLY A 263 11.21 28.38 -6.89
CA GLY A 263 12.15 28.90 -7.90
C GLY A 263 13.50 28.16 -8.01
N ARG A 264 13.77 27.18 -7.15
CA ARG A 264 14.96 26.31 -7.27
C ARG A 264 14.91 25.47 -8.56
N ALA A 265 16.05 25.29 -9.23
CA ALA A 265 16.18 24.41 -10.39
C ALA A 265 17.03 23.16 -10.09
N TYR A 266 16.96 22.14 -10.95
CA TYR A 266 17.79 20.94 -10.83
C TYR A 266 19.29 21.23 -10.90
N ALA A 267 19.70 22.25 -11.65
CA ALA A 267 21.10 22.67 -11.71
C ALA A 267 21.62 23.16 -10.35
N ASP A 268 20.77 23.90 -9.60
CA ASP A 268 21.08 24.34 -8.24
C ASP A 268 21.17 23.15 -7.28
N LEU A 269 20.22 22.23 -7.36
CA LEU A 269 20.24 20.99 -6.57
C LEU A 269 21.49 20.16 -6.87
N GLY A 270 21.82 19.95 -8.15
CA GLY A 270 23.02 19.23 -8.57
C GLY A 270 24.30 19.89 -8.06
N LYS A 271 24.39 21.22 -8.16
CA LYS A 271 25.52 21.98 -7.61
C LYS A 271 25.62 21.82 -6.09
N LYS A 272 24.51 21.85 -5.35
CA LYS A 272 24.53 21.59 -3.90
C LYS A 272 25.01 20.18 -3.61
N ILE A 273 24.37 19.19 -4.21
CA ILE A 273 24.60 17.77 -3.90
C ILE A 273 26.02 17.33 -4.27
N CYS A 274 26.58 17.82 -5.37
CA CYS A 274 27.98 17.53 -5.72
C CYS A 274 29.00 18.12 -4.72
N ASN A 275 28.58 19.03 -3.84
CA ASN A 275 29.45 19.73 -2.88
C ASN A 275 29.15 19.43 -1.41
N VAL A 276 28.29 18.45 -1.11
CA VAL A 276 28.06 17.92 0.25
C VAL A 276 28.48 16.47 0.36
N GLN A 277 28.77 16.02 1.58
CA GLN A 277 28.99 14.61 1.85
C GLN A 277 27.63 13.86 1.83
N PRO A 278 27.53 12.72 1.12
CA PRO A 278 26.33 11.89 1.13
C PRO A 278 25.92 11.47 2.54
N LEU A 279 24.63 11.66 2.85
CA LEU A 279 24.00 11.28 4.12
C LEU A 279 24.70 11.87 5.36
N ALA A 280 25.33 13.04 5.26
CA ALA A 280 26.13 13.63 6.33
C ALA A 280 25.35 13.88 7.63
N LEU A 281 24.02 13.97 7.54
CA LEU A 281 23.12 14.18 8.66
C LEU A 281 22.55 12.89 9.24
N GLN A 282 22.82 11.73 8.64
CA GLN A 282 22.21 10.45 8.95
C GLN A 282 23.25 9.38 9.26
N ARG A 283 22.91 8.47 10.16
CA ARG A 283 23.63 7.20 10.34
C ARG A 283 23.23 6.21 9.24
N VAL A 284 24.16 5.35 8.86
CA VAL A 284 23.92 4.20 7.99
C VAL A 284 24.38 2.96 8.72
N ALA A 285 23.54 1.91 8.75
CA ALA A 285 23.90 0.66 9.40
C ALA A 285 25.06 -0.01 8.65
N ALA A 286 26.02 -0.59 9.38
CA ALA A 286 27.16 -1.27 8.75
C ALA A 286 26.74 -2.53 7.96
N ASP A 287 25.59 -3.11 8.31
CA ASP A 287 24.95 -4.21 7.60
C ASP A 287 23.79 -3.75 6.69
N ASP A 288 23.68 -2.46 6.35
CA ASP A 288 22.76 -1.99 5.29
C ASP A 288 23.07 -2.73 3.96
N SER A 289 22.03 -3.23 3.30
CA SER A 289 22.15 -4.15 2.18
C SER A 289 22.80 -3.53 0.93
N VAL A 290 22.73 -2.21 0.79
CA VAL A 290 23.23 -1.46 -0.37
C VAL A 290 24.40 -0.53 0.02
N LEU A 291 24.25 0.23 1.10
CA LEU A 291 25.17 1.28 1.52
C LEU A 291 26.15 0.84 2.62
N GLY A 292 25.99 -0.35 3.21
CA GLY A 292 26.76 -0.77 4.39
C GLY A 292 28.28 -0.72 4.19
N ASN A 293 28.76 -1.05 2.98
CA ASN A 293 30.19 -0.99 2.64
C ASN A 293 30.74 0.45 2.48
N LEU A 294 29.85 1.42 2.25
CA LEU A 294 30.17 2.84 2.11
C LEU A 294 29.97 3.62 3.41
N ALA A 295 29.26 3.04 4.38
CA ALA A 295 28.95 3.69 5.65
C ALA A 295 30.21 4.09 6.43
N ASN A 296 30.23 5.32 6.94
CA ASN A 296 31.28 5.73 7.87
C ASN A 296 31.20 4.92 9.17
N THR A 297 32.34 4.52 9.71
CA THR A 297 32.40 3.63 10.88
C THR A 297 32.65 4.41 12.17
N GLY A 298 31.92 4.06 13.23
CA GLY A 298 32.08 4.61 14.57
C GLY A 298 30.76 4.75 15.32
N PRO A 299 30.77 4.90 16.65
CA PRO A 299 29.56 4.94 17.47
C PRO A 299 28.62 6.08 17.14
N ASP A 300 29.12 7.16 16.53
CA ASP A 300 28.38 8.37 16.15
C ASP A 300 28.69 8.82 14.71
N ALA A 301 29.25 7.92 13.90
CA ALA A 301 29.62 8.23 12.53
C ALA A 301 28.35 8.40 11.66
N LYS A 302 28.35 9.45 10.85
CA LYS A 302 27.30 9.77 9.89
C LYS A 302 27.87 9.83 8.48
N GLY A 303 27.01 9.68 7.49
CA GLY A 303 27.36 9.76 6.07
C GLY A 303 28.17 8.61 5.53
N LEU A 304 28.52 8.74 4.26
CA LEU A 304 29.29 7.76 3.49
C LEU A 304 30.76 8.19 3.34
N ASN A 305 31.62 7.23 2.99
CA ASN A 305 33.05 7.42 2.76
C ASN A 305 33.42 7.81 1.31
N LEU A 306 32.43 8.18 0.50
CA LEU A 306 32.54 8.68 -0.88
C LEU A 306 31.81 10.02 -1.02
N SER A 307 32.15 10.79 -2.05
CA SER A 307 31.40 11.95 -2.50
C SER A 307 30.32 11.57 -3.52
N TYR A 308 29.30 12.43 -3.69
CA TYR A 308 28.31 12.24 -4.76
C TYR A 308 28.93 12.28 -6.16
N VAL A 309 29.97 13.08 -6.38
CA VAL A 309 30.72 13.11 -7.64
C VAL A 309 31.30 11.73 -7.94
N GLU A 310 32.01 11.10 -6.99
CA GLU A 310 32.56 9.76 -7.17
C GLU A 310 31.47 8.69 -7.41
N MET A 311 30.32 8.82 -6.74
CA MET A 311 29.19 7.91 -6.95
C MET A 311 28.59 8.06 -8.36
N ILE A 312 28.45 9.29 -8.85
CA ILE A 312 27.95 9.57 -10.21
C ILE A 312 28.93 9.06 -11.26
N GLU A 313 30.23 9.33 -11.11
CA GLU A 313 31.27 8.88 -12.03
C GLU A 313 31.35 7.34 -12.13
N ALA A 314 31.08 6.65 -11.01
CA ALA A 314 31.04 5.19 -10.98
C ALA A 314 29.76 4.61 -11.63
N ALA A 315 28.64 5.32 -11.54
CA ALA A 315 27.33 4.85 -11.97
C ALA A 315 26.99 5.20 -13.42
N PHE A 316 27.31 6.41 -13.87
CA PHE A 316 26.84 6.95 -15.15
C PHE A 316 27.93 6.99 -16.21
N ARG A 317 27.51 6.85 -17.47
CA ARG A 317 28.45 6.96 -18.59
C ARG A 317 29.04 8.38 -18.70
N PRO A 318 30.34 8.49 -19.03
CA PRO A 318 31.07 9.76 -19.01
C PRO A 318 30.52 10.81 -19.98
N GLU A 319 29.80 10.42 -21.04
CA GLU A 319 29.23 11.36 -22.00
C GLU A 319 28.20 12.32 -21.37
N TYR A 320 27.68 12.01 -20.17
CA TYR A 320 26.68 12.82 -19.46
C TYR A 320 27.25 13.70 -18.33
N TRP A 321 28.54 13.60 -18.02
CA TRP A 321 29.14 14.36 -16.91
C TRP A 321 30.59 14.83 -17.16
N ASN A 322 31.36 14.17 -18.03
CA ASN A 322 32.81 14.34 -18.14
C ASN A 322 33.24 15.47 -19.11
N SER A 323 32.84 16.71 -18.83
CA SER A 323 33.22 17.88 -19.63
C SER A 323 33.68 19.04 -18.76
N ASP A 324 34.75 19.71 -19.18
CA ASP A 324 35.23 20.94 -18.53
C ASP A 324 34.38 22.17 -18.91
N ALA A 325 33.46 22.03 -19.87
CA ALA A 325 32.64 23.15 -20.34
C ALA A 325 31.63 23.63 -19.28
N LEU A 326 31.41 24.94 -19.25
CA LEU A 326 30.49 25.59 -18.31
C LEU A 326 29.18 26.03 -18.95
N PHE A 327 28.12 26.04 -18.15
CA PHE A 327 26.74 26.38 -18.56
C PHE A 327 26.18 27.53 -17.73
N ASP A 328 25.26 28.30 -18.31
CA ASP A 328 24.46 29.29 -17.55
C ASP A 328 23.27 28.65 -16.82
N VAL A 329 22.53 29.46 -16.07
CA VAL A 329 21.31 29.04 -15.33
C VAL A 329 20.19 28.52 -16.24
N GLN A 330 20.23 28.77 -17.56
CA GLN A 330 19.30 28.21 -18.55
C GLN A 330 19.85 26.93 -19.21
N GLY A 331 21.03 26.46 -18.81
CA GLY A 331 21.69 25.30 -19.39
C GLY A 331 22.27 25.55 -20.78
N ASN A 332 22.49 26.80 -21.16
CA ASN A 332 23.20 27.13 -22.39
C ASN A 332 24.71 27.08 -22.14
N LEU A 333 25.44 26.63 -23.16
CA LEU A 333 26.90 26.62 -23.14
C LEU A 333 27.43 28.06 -23.05
N LEU A 334 28.27 28.34 -22.06
CA LEU A 334 28.95 29.63 -21.94
C LEU A 334 30.07 29.72 -22.98
N LEU A 335 30.11 30.83 -23.72
CA LEU A 335 31.11 31.06 -24.77
C LEU A 335 31.99 32.26 -24.44
N ASP A 336 33.29 32.14 -24.73
CA ASP A 336 34.24 33.25 -24.65
C ASP A 336 34.03 34.27 -25.78
N GLY A 337 34.78 35.37 -25.76
CA GLY A 337 34.70 36.41 -26.80
C GLY A 337 35.13 35.95 -28.21
N ALA A 338 35.68 34.74 -28.35
CA ALA A 338 36.03 34.11 -29.63
C ALA A 338 35.02 33.03 -30.05
N GLY A 339 33.98 32.76 -29.24
CA GLY A 339 32.96 31.75 -29.50
C GLY A 339 33.34 30.33 -29.08
N ASN A 340 34.40 30.15 -28.28
CA ASN A 340 34.78 28.83 -27.75
C ASN A 340 34.09 28.58 -26.39
N PRO A 341 33.83 27.32 -26.02
CA PRO A 341 33.30 26.99 -24.70
C PRO A 341 34.19 27.52 -23.56
N VAL A 342 33.61 28.24 -22.62
CA VAL A 342 34.27 28.57 -21.36
C VAL A 342 34.48 27.25 -20.60
N SER A 343 35.71 27.00 -20.14
CA SER A 343 36.08 25.74 -19.51
C SER A 343 36.75 25.96 -18.15
N GLY A 344 36.51 25.05 -17.19
CA GLY A 344 37.13 25.05 -15.87
C GLY A 344 36.13 24.79 -14.74
N ALA A 345 36.47 25.22 -13.53
CA ALA A 345 35.55 25.20 -12.40
C ALA A 345 34.57 26.38 -12.48
N PRO A 346 33.29 26.19 -12.10
CA PRO A 346 32.33 27.28 -11.95
C PRO A 346 32.87 28.46 -11.12
N ASP A 347 32.77 29.67 -11.67
CA ASP A 347 33.02 30.92 -10.94
C ASP A 347 31.69 31.55 -10.52
N GLY A 348 31.22 31.16 -9.34
CA GLY A 348 30.00 31.69 -8.72
C GLY A 348 28.73 30.84 -8.92
N PRO A 349 27.57 31.36 -8.46
CA PRO A 349 26.32 30.61 -8.44
C PRO A 349 25.72 30.37 -9.83
N ASP A 350 26.03 31.22 -10.81
CA ASP A 350 25.37 31.22 -12.12
C ASP A 350 26.09 30.39 -13.21
N GLN A 351 27.17 29.69 -12.86
CA GLN A 351 27.92 28.83 -13.78
C GLN A 351 27.82 27.37 -13.37
N PHE A 352 27.52 26.44 -14.26
CA PHE A 352 27.32 25.04 -13.90
C PHE A 352 28.20 24.10 -14.71
N THR A 353 28.54 22.96 -14.16
CA THR A 353 29.22 21.87 -14.88
C THR A 353 28.22 21.04 -15.70
N LEU A 354 28.72 20.14 -16.56
CA LEU A 354 27.88 19.19 -17.30
C LEU A 354 27.12 18.25 -16.35
N MET A 355 27.75 17.82 -15.25
CA MET A 355 27.12 16.97 -14.25
C MET A 355 25.94 17.67 -13.57
N GLU A 356 26.12 18.94 -13.21
CA GLU A 356 25.10 19.75 -12.53
C GLU A 356 23.92 20.05 -13.45
N ILE A 357 24.15 20.41 -14.73
CA ILE A 357 23.05 20.72 -15.65
C ILE A 357 22.23 19.48 -16.04
N ASN A 358 22.84 18.30 -16.01
CA ASN A 358 22.18 17.01 -16.24
C ASN A 358 21.68 16.36 -14.95
N PHE A 359 21.67 17.06 -13.81
CA PHE A 359 21.38 16.41 -12.54
C PHE A 359 19.97 15.81 -12.46
N SER A 360 18.98 16.35 -13.19
CA SER A 360 17.64 15.75 -13.31
C SER A 360 17.66 14.35 -13.93
N LEU A 361 18.52 14.12 -14.93
CA LEU A 361 18.70 12.83 -15.59
C LEU A 361 19.33 11.82 -14.63
N ILE A 362 20.40 12.25 -13.95
CA ILE A 362 21.15 11.45 -12.98
C ILE A 362 20.24 11.06 -11.81
N TRP A 363 19.56 12.05 -11.24
CA TRP A 363 18.61 11.89 -10.16
C TRP A 363 17.49 10.91 -10.53
N GLY A 364 16.78 11.18 -11.63
CA GLY A 364 15.61 10.39 -12.03
C GLY A 364 15.96 8.91 -12.24
N ILE A 365 17.04 8.62 -12.96
CA ILE A 365 17.44 7.23 -13.22
C ILE A 365 17.95 6.55 -11.94
N ALA A 366 18.80 7.22 -11.14
CA ALA A 366 19.35 6.61 -9.93
C ALA A 366 18.24 6.27 -8.92
N VAL A 367 17.33 7.22 -8.64
CA VAL A 367 16.21 7.00 -7.71
C VAL A 367 15.28 5.90 -8.21
N MET A 368 14.92 5.90 -9.50
CA MET A 368 14.13 4.82 -10.10
C MET A 368 14.78 3.45 -9.91
N LEU A 369 16.11 3.32 -10.12
CA LEU A 369 16.79 2.04 -9.97
C LEU A 369 16.83 1.57 -8.51
N TYR A 370 16.96 2.49 -7.55
CA TYR A 370 16.80 2.14 -6.14
C TYR A 370 15.36 1.68 -5.84
N GLU A 371 14.35 2.44 -6.25
CA GLU A 371 12.95 2.07 -6.03
C GLU A 371 12.56 0.77 -6.76
N ALA A 372 13.22 0.44 -7.88
CA ALA A 372 13.06 -0.83 -8.58
C ALA A 372 13.49 -2.06 -7.74
N THR A 373 14.30 -1.85 -6.69
CA THR A 373 14.66 -2.91 -5.72
C THR A 373 13.59 -3.14 -4.65
N LEU A 374 12.68 -2.18 -4.45
CA LEU A 374 11.67 -2.21 -3.39
C LEU A 374 10.45 -3.05 -3.81
N VAL A 375 10.66 -4.35 -4.00
CA VAL A 375 9.63 -5.31 -4.43
C VAL A 375 9.24 -6.23 -3.27
N SER A 376 7.96 -6.22 -2.88
CA SER A 376 7.43 -7.00 -1.75
C SER A 376 6.68 -8.24 -2.24
N ASP A 377 7.44 -9.23 -2.68
CA ASP A 377 7.00 -10.47 -3.34
C ASP A 377 6.95 -11.72 -2.44
N GLN A 378 6.95 -11.54 -1.11
CA GLN A 378 6.94 -12.62 -0.11
C GLN A 378 5.84 -12.41 0.94
N THR A 379 4.64 -12.09 0.49
CA THR A 379 3.44 -12.01 1.35
C THR A 379 2.91 -13.43 1.64
N PRO A 380 2.13 -13.63 2.72
CA PRO A 380 1.37 -14.87 2.92
C PRO A 380 0.53 -15.27 1.69
N PHE A 381 -0.01 -14.29 0.97
CA PHE A 381 -0.72 -14.54 -0.28
C PHE A 381 0.18 -15.04 -1.42
N ASP A 382 1.44 -14.59 -1.52
CA ASP A 382 2.40 -15.13 -2.49
C ASP A 382 2.76 -16.59 -2.16
N GLU A 383 2.93 -16.92 -0.88
CA GLU A 383 3.17 -18.29 -0.45
C GLU A 383 1.98 -19.20 -0.78
N TRP A 384 0.76 -18.71 -0.57
CA TRP A 384 -0.46 -19.40 -0.94
C TRP A 384 -0.54 -19.63 -2.46
N LEU A 385 -0.27 -18.61 -3.27
CA LEU A 385 -0.19 -18.74 -4.74
C LEU A 385 0.93 -19.70 -5.19
N ALA A 386 1.98 -19.86 -4.40
CA ALA A 386 3.06 -20.84 -4.63
C ALA A 386 2.71 -22.27 -4.18
N GLY A 387 1.54 -22.46 -3.54
CA GLY A 387 1.01 -23.77 -3.11
C GLY A 387 1.12 -24.06 -1.61
N ASN A 388 1.52 -23.10 -0.78
CA ASN A 388 1.43 -23.22 0.67
C ASN A 388 0.02 -22.85 1.15
N GLU A 389 -0.92 -23.79 1.14
CA GLU A 389 -2.31 -23.55 1.52
C GLU A 389 -2.46 -23.05 2.97
N ASP A 390 -1.51 -23.36 3.85
CA ASP A 390 -1.49 -22.94 5.25
C ASP A 390 -1.08 -21.47 5.45
N ALA A 391 -0.58 -20.79 4.41
CA ALA A 391 -0.12 -19.40 4.51
C ALA A 391 -1.26 -18.40 4.76
N LEU A 392 -2.48 -18.70 4.31
CA LEU A 392 -3.67 -17.93 4.65
C LEU A 392 -4.42 -18.61 5.78
N SER A 393 -5.10 -17.85 6.64
CA SER A 393 -6.11 -18.42 7.54
C SER A 393 -7.39 -18.78 6.76
N PRO A 394 -8.26 -19.67 7.28
CA PRO A 394 -9.57 -19.93 6.66
C PRO A 394 -10.43 -18.66 6.48
N GLU A 395 -10.33 -17.72 7.42
CA GLU A 395 -10.99 -16.41 7.32
C GLU A 395 -10.43 -15.56 6.17
N ALA A 396 -9.09 -15.47 6.05
CA ALA A 396 -8.44 -14.77 4.93
C ALA A 396 -8.77 -15.45 3.58
N GLU A 397 -8.85 -16.79 3.56
CA GLU A 397 -9.26 -17.54 2.37
C GLU A 397 -10.72 -17.24 1.98
N ASN A 398 -11.64 -17.16 2.95
CA ASN A 398 -13.00 -16.71 2.69
C ASN A 398 -13.05 -15.26 2.16
N GLY A 399 -12.22 -14.37 2.72
CA GLY A 399 -12.06 -13.00 2.27
C GLY A 399 -11.56 -12.89 0.83
N MET A 400 -10.55 -13.68 0.48
CA MET A 400 -9.99 -13.80 -0.87
C MET A 400 -11.05 -14.31 -1.86
N ASP A 401 -11.79 -15.36 -1.49
CA ASP A 401 -12.89 -15.87 -2.30
C ASP A 401 -13.95 -14.80 -2.54
N ALA A 402 -14.32 -14.03 -1.50
CA ALA A 402 -15.23 -12.90 -1.65
C ALA A 402 -14.66 -11.84 -2.60
N PHE A 403 -13.37 -11.52 -2.47
CA PHE A 403 -12.65 -10.51 -3.24
C PHE A 403 -12.63 -10.81 -4.75
N TYR A 404 -12.30 -12.06 -5.14
CA TYR A 404 -12.12 -12.47 -6.55
C TYR A 404 -13.34 -13.14 -7.17
N SER A 405 -13.98 -14.05 -6.44
CA SER A 405 -14.98 -14.99 -6.96
C SER A 405 -16.40 -14.63 -6.53
N GLY A 406 -16.54 -13.86 -5.44
CA GLY A 406 -17.77 -13.75 -4.68
C GLY A 406 -18.83 -12.75 -5.12
N GLY A 407 -18.54 -12.02 -6.19
CA GLY A 407 -19.38 -10.92 -6.65
C GLY A 407 -19.10 -9.60 -5.92
N LEU A 408 -18.02 -9.51 -5.13
CA LEU A 408 -17.53 -8.22 -4.63
C LEU A 408 -16.88 -7.38 -5.74
N LYS A 409 -16.40 -8.04 -6.81
CA LYS A 409 -15.80 -7.40 -7.99
C LYS A 409 -14.50 -6.63 -7.72
N CYS A 410 -13.90 -6.76 -6.54
CA CYS A 410 -12.64 -6.10 -6.20
C CYS A 410 -11.54 -6.45 -7.23
N GLY A 411 -11.46 -7.73 -7.60
CA GLY A 411 -10.50 -8.24 -8.58
C GLY A 411 -10.66 -7.74 -10.02
N HIS A 412 -11.67 -6.91 -10.34
CA HIS A 412 -11.74 -6.23 -11.65
C HIS A 412 -10.77 -5.05 -11.75
N CYS A 413 -10.63 -4.28 -10.68
CA CYS A 413 -9.69 -3.13 -10.64
C CYS A 413 -8.39 -3.53 -9.95
N HIS A 414 -8.47 -4.39 -8.94
CA HIS A 414 -7.34 -4.94 -8.21
C HIS A 414 -6.95 -6.32 -8.76
N SER A 415 -6.51 -6.34 -10.01
CA SER A 415 -6.17 -7.55 -10.79
C SER A 415 -4.67 -7.90 -10.71
N GLY A 416 -4.36 -9.15 -11.08
CA GLY A 416 -2.99 -9.63 -11.21
C GLY A 416 -2.21 -9.78 -9.89
N PRO A 417 -0.93 -10.17 -9.98
CA PRO A 417 -0.06 -10.37 -8.82
C PRO A 417 0.16 -9.10 -8.00
N LEU A 418 0.04 -7.92 -8.61
CA LEU A 418 0.15 -6.63 -7.93
C LEU A 418 -1.17 -6.09 -7.38
N LEU A 419 -2.29 -6.76 -7.63
CA LEU A 419 -3.62 -6.30 -7.23
C LEU A 419 -3.90 -4.85 -7.70
N SER A 420 -3.56 -4.56 -8.97
CA SER A 420 -3.80 -3.27 -9.62
C SER A 420 -3.84 -3.41 -11.14
N ALA A 421 -4.87 -2.85 -11.77
CA ALA A 421 -5.00 -2.79 -13.23
C ALA A 421 -4.15 -1.67 -13.87
N ALA A 422 -3.38 -0.90 -13.09
CA ALA A 422 -2.57 0.23 -13.57
C ALA A 422 -1.10 -0.14 -13.84
N THR A 423 -0.80 -1.43 -13.99
CA THR A 423 0.57 -1.97 -14.06
C THR A 423 0.91 -2.48 -15.45
N TRP A 424 2.21 -2.56 -15.76
CA TRP A 424 2.69 -3.02 -17.06
C TRP A 424 2.26 -4.45 -17.41
N ASP A 425 2.20 -5.35 -16.42
CA ASP A 425 1.76 -6.73 -16.60
C ASP A 425 0.26 -6.86 -16.90
N GLN A 426 -0.54 -5.86 -16.50
CA GLN A 426 -1.99 -5.84 -16.75
C GLN A 426 -2.39 -5.00 -17.96
N LEU A 427 -1.55 -4.05 -18.42
CA LEU A 427 -1.90 -3.07 -19.45
C LEU A 427 -2.56 -3.69 -20.69
N ASN A 428 -1.98 -4.76 -21.23
CA ASN A 428 -2.45 -5.45 -22.43
C ASN A 428 -3.07 -6.83 -22.15
N LEU A 429 -3.66 -7.03 -20.97
CA LEU A 429 -4.47 -8.21 -20.67
C LEU A 429 -5.95 -7.82 -20.61
N ASP A 430 -6.83 -8.62 -21.21
CA ASP A 430 -8.27 -8.52 -20.95
C ASP A 430 -8.60 -9.11 -19.56
N ASP A 431 -8.43 -8.27 -18.54
CA ASP A 431 -8.74 -8.56 -17.13
C ASP A 431 -10.15 -8.11 -16.74
N LYS A 432 -11.09 -8.09 -17.71
CA LYS A 432 -12.49 -7.65 -17.55
C LYS A 432 -12.67 -6.15 -17.33
N VAL A 433 -11.61 -5.34 -17.37
CA VAL A 433 -11.69 -3.87 -17.47
C VAL A 433 -11.15 -3.33 -18.81
N GLY A 434 -10.75 -4.22 -19.73
CA GLY A 434 -10.37 -3.93 -21.11
C GLY A 434 -8.87 -4.09 -21.39
N GLU A 435 -8.48 -4.22 -22.65
CA GLU A 435 -7.10 -4.39 -23.10
C GLU A 435 -6.54 -3.07 -23.67
N GLY A 436 -5.30 -2.72 -23.31
CA GLY A 436 -4.61 -1.54 -23.82
C GLY A 436 -4.69 -0.30 -22.92
N PRO A 437 -4.00 0.80 -23.30
CA PRO A 437 -3.97 2.03 -22.50
C PRO A 437 -5.30 2.76 -22.46
N VAL A 438 -6.13 2.65 -23.50
CA VAL A 438 -7.45 3.28 -23.55
C VAL A 438 -8.52 2.19 -23.63
N VAL A 439 -9.44 2.19 -22.67
CA VAL A 439 -10.49 1.17 -22.55
C VAL A 439 -11.90 1.78 -22.59
N ASN A 440 -12.88 1.00 -23.04
CA ASN A 440 -14.29 1.38 -22.96
C ASN A 440 -14.84 1.07 -21.56
N GLN A 441 -14.81 2.05 -20.68
CA GLN A 441 -15.12 1.92 -19.27
C GLN A 441 -16.64 2.00 -18.98
N PRO A 442 -17.22 1.02 -18.26
CA PRO A 442 -18.62 1.05 -17.84
C PRO A 442 -18.84 1.97 -16.64
N MET A 443 -19.78 2.91 -16.79
CA MET A 443 -20.19 3.88 -15.76
C MET A 443 -21.62 3.58 -15.33
N ASN A 444 -22.12 4.22 -14.26
CA ASN A 444 -23.53 4.02 -13.88
C ASN A 444 -24.53 4.57 -14.91
N ASP A 445 -24.14 5.57 -15.71
CA ASP A 445 -24.98 6.22 -16.73
C ASP A 445 -24.80 5.65 -18.16
N GLY A 446 -23.83 4.75 -18.37
CA GLY A 446 -23.48 4.28 -19.71
C GLY A 446 -22.06 3.74 -19.79
N LYS A 447 -21.33 4.15 -20.83
CA LYS A 447 -19.94 3.79 -21.07
C LYS A 447 -19.19 4.94 -21.76
N GLY A 448 -17.88 4.88 -21.82
CA GLY A 448 -17.04 5.83 -22.55
C GLY A 448 -15.55 5.48 -22.46
N ASN A 449 -14.70 6.26 -23.11
CA ASN A 449 -13.26 6.01 -23.15
C ASN A 449 -12.60 6.48 -21.84
N ALA A 450 -11.72 5.67 -21.26
CA ALA A 450 -10.93 6.01 -20.08
C ALA A 450 -9.51 5.46 -20.19
N ASP A 451 -8.61 6.00 -19.38
CA ASP A 451 -7.26 5.45 -19.22
C ASP A 451 -7.33 4.21 -18.33
N LYS A 452 -6.81 3.07 -18.80
CA LYS A 452 -6.85 1.81 -18.05
C LYS A 452 -6.18 1.96 -16.69
N GLY A 453 -6.83 1.41 -15.65
CA GLY A 453 -6.34 1.47 -14.28
C GLY A 453 -6.67 2.75 -13.52
N PHE A 454 -7.35 3.73 -14.15
CA PHE A 454 -7.83 4.95 -13.51
C PHE A 454 -9.35 4.93 -13.32
N PHE A 455 -9.82 4.93 -12.08
CA PHE A 455 -11.26 4.85 -11.78
C PHE A 455 -11.69 5.94 -10.82
N ASN A 456 -12.91 6.44 -11.00
CA ASN A 456 -13.61 7.22 -9.99
C ASN A 456 -14.56 6.29 -9.22
N ILE A 457 -14.34 6.21 -7.91
CA ILE A 457 -15.10 5.34 -6.99
C ILE A 457 -16.03 6.13 -6.06
N GLY A 458 -16.19 7.44 -6.26
CA GLY A 458 -17.09 8.29 -5.48
C GLY A 458 -16.57 8.67 -4.09
N VAL A 459 -15.24 8.90 -3.95
CA VAL A 459 -14.63 9.34 -2.66
C VAL A 459 -15.06 10.76 -2.28
N ARG A 460 -15.04 11.69 -3.26
CA ARG A 460 -15.43 13.10 -3.12
C ARG A 460 -16.10 13.58 -4.42
N PRO A 461 -16.86 14.68 -4.39
CA PRO A 461 -17.35 15.34 -5.59
C PRO A 461 -16.20 15.71 -6.54
N VAL A 462 -16.41 15.54 -7.85
CA VAL A 462 -15.34 15.76 -8.85
C VAL A 462 -14.84 17.21 -8.90
N ALA A 463 -15.64 18.17 -8.42
CA ALA A 463 -15.25 19.58 -8.35
C ALA A 463 -14.13 19.85 -7.33
N GLU A 464 -13.89 18.94 -6.39
CA GLU A 464 -12.86 19.10 -5.36
C GLU A 464 -11.49 18.59 -5.83
N ASP A 465 -11.47 17.50 -6.59
CA ASP A 465 -10.27 17.00 -7.27
C ASP A 465 -10.69 16.25 -8.54
N ILE A 466 -10.36 16.81 -9.71
CA ILE A 466 -10.73 16.23 -11.01
C ILE A 466 -9.84 15.05 -11.42
N GLY A 467 -8.81 14.72 -10.64
CA GLY A 467 -7.94 13.56 -10.84
C GLY A 467 -7.24 13.57 -12.20
N ARG A 468 -7.23 12.41 -12.87
CA ARG A 468 -6.61 12.19 -14.19
C ARG A 468 -7.03 13.22 -15.24
N ALA A 469 -8.29 13.68 -15.21
CA ALA A 469 -8.78 14.67 -16.17
C ALA A 469 -8.06 16.02 -16.12
N ALA A 470 -7.33 16.35 -15.04
CA ALA A 470 -6.52 17.57 -14.96
C ALA A 470 -5.45 17.67 -16.05
N LEU A 471 -5.02 16.54 -16.60
CA LEU A 471 -4.00 16.49 -17.65
C LEU A 471 -4.56 16.73 -19.06
N GLY A 472 -5.90 16.73 -19.24
CA GLY A 472 -6.54 17.04 -20.51
C GLY A 472 -6.06 16.13 -21.67
N GLU A 473 -5.58 16.75 -22.75
CA GLU A 473 -5.06 16.06 -23.95
C GLU A 473 -3.77 15.26 -23.69
N ASN A 474 -3.13 15.44 -22.51
CA ASN A 474 -1.95 14.67 -22.10
C ASN A 474 -2.30 13.33 -21.45
N THR A 475 -3.59 13.04 -21.20
CA THR A 475 -4.05 11.68 -20.85
C THR A 475 -4.03 10.76 -22.06
N TRP A 476 -4.06 9.43 -21.89
CA TRP A 476 -4.07 8.50 -23.04
C TRP A 476 -5.35 8.63 -23.86
N ALA A 477 -6.52 8.63 -23.20
CA ALA A 477 -7.80 8.83 -23.86
C ALA A 477 -7.93 10.23 -24.48
N GLY A 478 -7.35 11.26 -23.84
CA GLY A 478 -7.28 12.61 -24.38
C GLY A 478 -6.41 12.71 -25.63
N ALA A 479 -5.23 12.09 -25.61
CA ALA A 479 -4.32 12.04 -26.74
C ALA A 479 -4.93 11.29 -27.94
N LEU A 480 -5.56 10.13 -27.70
CA LEU A 480 -6.28 9.38 -28.72
C LEU A 480 -7.43 10.21 -29.34
N ALA A 481 -8.21 10.91 -28.52
CA ALA A 481 -9.28 11.79 -29.01
C ALA A 481 -8.75 12.97 -29.85
N ALA A 482 -7.53 13.43 -29.56
CA ALA A 482 -6.82 14.46 -30.34
C ALA A 482 -6.11 13.89 -31.60
N GLY A 483 -6.13 12.57 -31.80
CA GLY A 483 -5.43 11.89 -32.90
C GLY A 483 -3.91 11.83 -32.70
N ASN A 484 -3.45 11.84 -31.45
CA ASN A 484 -2.05 11.77 -31.06
C ASN A 484 -1.71 10.42 -30.42
N ASP A 485 -1.62 9.38 -31.24
CA ASP A 485 -1.33 8.03 -30.80
C ASP A 485 0.12 7.86 -30.29
N PHE A 486 1.00 8.83 -30.53
CA PHE A 486 2.40 8.80 -30.09
C PHE A 486 2.56 8.88 -28.55
N LEU A 487 1.55 9.37 -27.83
CA LEU A 487 1.57 9.45 -26.37
C LEU A 487 1.02 8.18 -25.68
N LEU A 488 0.66 7.16 -26.45
CA LEU A 488 0.15 5.90 -25.92
C LEU A 488 1.31 4.94 -25.62
N PRO A 489 1.38 4.37 -24.40
CA PRO A 489 2.37 3.35 -24.08
C PRO A 489 2.03 2.08 -24.86
N ASP A 490 3.05 1.45 -25.43
CA ASP A 490 2.97 0.16 -26.13
C ASP A 490 1.91 0.06 -27.24
N ASN A 491 1.50 1.18 -27.87
CA ASN A 491 0.73 1.36 -29.13
C ASN A 491 -0.33 0.30 -29.56
N GLN A 492 -0.87 -0.51 -28.64
CA GLN A 492 -1.96 -1.42 -28.91
C GLN A 492 -3.26 -0.64 -28.77
N ILE A 493 -3.88 -0.33 -29.91
CA ILE A 493 -5.16 0.37 -29.96
C ILE A 493 -6.20 -0.68 -30.37
N GLU A 494 -7.04 -1.10 -29.42
CA GLU A 494 -8.28 -1.82 -29.74
C GLU A 494 -9.19 -0.96 -30.64
N ASP A 495 -10.26 -1.54 -31.18
CA ASP A 495 -11.30 -0.82 -31.94
C ASP A 495 -12.12 0.11 -31.01
N ILE A 496 -11.47 1.18 -30.53
CA ILE A 496 -12.02 2.23 -29.66
C ILE A 496 -12.59 3.34 -30.55
N ASP A 497 -13.87 3.67 -30.36
CA ASP A 497 -14.48 4.83 -31.00
C ASP A 497 -13.98 6.10 -30.30
N SER A 498 -13.08 6.85 -30.95
CA SER A 498 -12.53 8.10 -30.41
C SER A 498 -13.58 9.20 -30.21
N GLY A 499 -14.83 9.00 -30.70
CA GLY A 499 -15.97 9.86 -30.45
C GLY A 499 -16.72 9.60 -29.14
N ASP A 500 -16.43 8.50 -28.43
CA ASP A 500 -17.02 8.20 -27.13
C ASP A 500 -16.56 9.21 -26.06
N ALA A 501 -17.43 9.47 -25.07
CA ALA A 501 -17.15 10.42 -23.99
C ALA A 501 -15.93 9.99 -23.16
N ASN A 502 -15.05 10.93 -22.83
CA ASN A 502 -13.92 10.69 -21.92
C ASN A 502 -14.40 10.56 -20.46
N ARG A 503 -14.00 9.50 -19.76
CA ARG A 503 -14.41 9.13 -18.40
C ARG A 503 -13.29 9.26 -17.35
N ASN A 504 -12.24 10.05 -17.62
CA ASN A 504 -11.15 10.32 -16.68
C ASN A 504 -11.48 11.33 -15.56
N ILE A 505 -12.69 11.91 -15.53
CA ILE A 505 -13.08 12.92 -14.53
C ILE A 505 -13.22 12.28 -13.14
N GLY A 506 -12.46 12.79 -12.17
CA GLY A 506 -12.39 12.25 -10.80
C GLY A 506 -11.75 10.87 -10.74
N ALA A 507 -11.09 10.43 -11.81
CA ALA A 507 -10.46 9.12 -11.89
C ALA A 507 -9.05 9.15 -11.31
N PHE A 508 -8.71 8.14 -10.51
CA PHE A 508 -7.40 8.00 -9.87
C PHE A 508 -6.82 6.61 -10.14
N LYS A 509 -5.50 6.55 -10.21
CA LYS A 509 -4.73 5.33 -10.38
C LYS A 509 -5.11 4.31 -9.31
N THR A 510 -5.39 3.09 -9.73
CA THR A 510 -5.65 1.98 -8.81
C THR A 510 -4.37 1.63 -8.06
N PRO A 511 -4.28 1.85 -6.74
CA PRO A 511 -3.09 1.46 -5.99
C PRO A 511 -3.02 -0.06 -5.86
N THR A 512 -1.81 -0.61 -5.79
CA THR A 512 -1.55 -1.96 -5.30
C THR A 512 -2.08 -2.09 -3.87
N LEU A 513 -2.62 -3.26 -3.55
CA LEU A 513 -3.04 -3.59 -2.18
C LEU A 513 -1.95 -4.32 -1.38
N ARG A 514 -0.75 -4.49 -1.95
CA ARG A 514 0.39 -5.03 -1.20
C ARG A 514 0.79 -4.07 -0.09
N ASN A 515 1.02 -4.62 1.10
CA ASN A 515 1.31 -3.87 2.33
C ASN A 515 0.22 -2.85 2.71
N VAL A 516 -1.03 -3.02 2.25
CA VAL A 516 -2.09 -2.04 2.50
C VAL A 516 -2.35 -1.82 3.99
N GLU A 517 -2.13 -2.84 4.82
CA GLU A 517 -2.19 -2.74 6.29
C GLU A 517 -1.31 -1.63 6.87
N LEU A 518 -0.15 -1.36 6.26
CA LEU A 518 0.86 -0.44 6.76
C LEU A 518 0.74 0.99 6.20
N ASN A 519 -0.18 1.21 5.24
CA ASN A 519 -0.19 2.42 4.40
C ASN A 519 -1.47 3.26 4.54
N GLY A 520 -2.05 3.30 5.74
CA GLY A 520 -3.09 4.28 6.08
C GLY A 520 -2.52 5.70 6.31
N PRO A 521 -3.37 6.74 6.36
CA PRO A 521 -4.79 6.73 6.06
C PRO A 521 -5.05 6.50 4.56
N TYR A 522 -6.25 6.00 4.22
CA TYR A 522 -6.55 5.44 2.90
C TYR A 522 -7.20 6.43 1.93
N PHE A 523 -7.11 6.07 0.63
CA PHE A 523 -7.51 6.84 -0.56
C PHE A 523 -6.62 8.05 -0.86
N HIS A 524 -6.78 8.62 -2.07
CA HIS A 524 -6.00 9.78 -2.53
C HIS A 524 -6.10 11.00 -1.61
N ASN A 525 -7.14 11.07 -0.77
CA ASN A 525 -7.38 12.15 0.18
C ASN A 525 -7.18 11.76 1.65
N GLY A 526 -6.72 10.54 1.95
CA GLY A 526 -6.49 10.08 3.31
C GLY A 526 -7.74 10.15 4.20
N SER A 527 -8.93 9.81 3.67
CA SER A 527 -10.22 10.05 4.36
C SER A 527 -10.70 8.92 5.26
N GLN A 528 -10.02 7.76 5.24
CA GLN A 528 -10.35 6.61 6.09
C GLN A 528 -9.11 6.23 6.92
N ALA A 529 -9.30 5.91 8.19
CA ALA A 529 -8.21 5.50 9.08
C ALA A 529 -7.96 3.99 9.06
N THR A 530 -8.98 3.16 8.79
CA THR A 530 -8.89 1.70 8.91
C THR A 530 -9.33 0.98 7.64
N LEU A 531 -8.82 -0.24 7.42
CA LEU A 531 -9.27 -1.11 6.33
C LEU A 531 -10.77 -1.43 6.44
N LYS A 532 -11.30 -1.54 7.67
CA LYS A 532 -12.74 -1.73 7.88
C LYS A 532 -13.55 -0.59 7.28
N GLN A 533 -13.15 0.66 7.51
CA GLN A 533 -13.81 1.83 6.92
C GLN A 533 -13.72 1.85 5.39
N VAL A 534 -12.62 1.33 4.82
CA VAL A 534 -12.50 1.11 3.36
C VAL A 534 -13.53 0.09 2.88
N ILE A 535 -13.70 -1.03 3.60
CA ILE A 535 -14.71 -2.04 3.24
C ILE A 535 -16.14 -1.51 3.42
N GLU A 536 -16.43 -0.73 4.46
CA GLU A 536 -17.70 -0.03 4.63
C GLU A 536 -17.96 0.94 3.46
N PHE A 537 -16.93 1.68 3.01
CA PHE A 537 -17.01 2.57 1.84
C PHE A 537 -17.46 1.84 0.58
N TYR A 538 -16.85 0.69 0.28
CA TYR A 538 -17.26 -0.12 -0.85
C TYR A 538 -18.61 -0.82 -0.62
N THR A 539 -18.95 -1.17 0.62
CA THR A 539 -20.25 -1.77 0.98
C THR A 539 -21.41 -0.84 0.62
N ARG A 540 -21.26 0.47 0.89
CA ARG A 540 -22.25 1.49 0.51
C ARG A 540 -22.12 1.99 -0.93
N GLY A 541 -21.15 1.48 -1.67
CA GLY A 541 -20.90 1.80 -3.08
C GLY A 541 -20.28 3.18 -3.32
N GLY A 542 -19.54 3.71 -2.35
CA GLY A 542 -18.90 5.01 -2.39
C GLY A 542 -19.72 6.12 -1.74
N ASP A 543 -19.03 7.14 -1.24
CA ASP A 543 -19.60 8.24 -0.46
C ASP A 543 -20.49 9.17 -1.27
N PHE A 544 -20.19 9.35 -2.57
CA PHE A 544 -20.84 10.32 -3.44
C PHE A 544 -21.46 9.73 -4.72
N THR A 545 -21.54 8.40 -4.81
CA THR A 545 -22.11 7.70 -5.98
C THR A 545 -23.59 8.01 -6.23
N HIS A 546 -24.34 8.33 -5.17
CA HIS A 546 -25.74 8.75 -5.28
C HIS A 546 -25.90 10.23 -5.69
N VAL A 547 -24.81 11.02 -5.63
CA VAL A 547 -24.78 12.45 -5.96
C VAL A 547 -24.36 12.66 -7.42
N GLU A 548 -23.29 11.99 -7.86
CA GLU A 548 -22.70 12.14 -9.19
C GLU A 548 -22.52 10.77 -9.90
N PRO A 549 -23.61 10.01 -10.10
CA PRO A 549 -23.53 8.63 -10.61
C PRO A 549 -22.85 8.53 -11.99
N GLU A 550 -22.95 9.55 -12.83
CA GLU A 550 -22.37 9.59 -14.18
C GLU A 550 -20.83 9.52 -14.21
N PHE A 551 -20.17 9.89 -13.11
CA PHE A 551 -18.72 9.85 -13.01
C PHE A 551 -18.22 8.60 -12.30
N VAL A 552 -19.07 7.84 -11.62
CA VAL A 552 -18.63 6.69 -10.83
C VAL A 552 -18.67 5.39 -11.64
N HIS A 553 -17.62 4.58 -11.48
CA HIS A 553 -17.50 3.28 -12.13
C HIS A 553 -18.62 2.32 -11.70
N LYS A 554 -19.22 1.61 -12.67
CA LYS A 554 -20.41 0.78 -12.45
C LYS A 554 -20.20 -0.36 -11.45
N PHE A 555 -18.98 -0.85 -11.30
CA PHE A 555 -18.69 -1.98 -10.42
C PHE A 555 -18.61 -1.60 -8.93
N VAL A 556 -18.61 -0.30 -8.61
CA VAL A 556 -18.66 0.18 -7.21
C VAL A 556 -20.09 0.17 -6.65
N ASN A 557 -21.11 0.33 -7.49
CA ASN A 557 -22.51 0.50 -7.09
C ASN A 557 -23.11 -0.75 -6.40
N PRO A 558 -23.64 -0.56 -5.16
CA PRO A 558 -23.00 -1.04 -3.96
C PRO A 558 -22.62 -2.51 -4.07
N ILE A 559 -21.53 -2.86 -3.40
CA ILE A 559 -21.18 -4.25 -3.16
C ILE A 559 -22.10 -4.83 -2.07
N GLY A 560 -23.42 -4.67 -2.25
CA GLY A 560 -24.46 -4.80 -1.23
C GLY A 560 -24.61 -6.20 -0.62
N LYS A 561 -23.82 -7.18 -1.05
CA LYS A 561 -23.67 -8.47 -0.36
C LYS A 561 -22.92 -8.36 0.97
N LEU A 562 -22.22 -7.24 1.21
CA LEU A 562 -21.54 -6.96 2.47
C LEU A 562 -22.41 -6.21 3.48
N ARG A 563 -23.54 -5.64 3.05
CA ARG A 563 -24.39 -4.80 3.92
C ARG A 563 -24.93 -5.60 5.09
N GLY A 564 -24.65 -5.15 6.31
CA GLY A 564 -25.05 -5.83 7.55
C GLY A 564 -24.33 -7.16 7.80
N LYS A 565 -23.30 -7.50 7.02
CA LYS A 565 -22.56 -8.76 7.11
C LYS A 565 -21.15 -8.51 7.65
N GLU A 566 -21.08 -8.03 8.88
CA GLU A 566 -19.83 -7.60 9.54
C GLU A 566 -18.71 -8.66 9.50
N PRO A 567 -18.95 -9.95 9.84
CA PRO A 567 -17.90 -10.97 9.75
C PRO A 567 -17.34 -11.13 8.33
N ARG A 568 -18.20 -11.00 7.32
CA ARG A 568 -17.78 -11.08 5.91
C ARG A 568 -16.92 -9.88 5.50
N GLN A 569 -17.25 -8.69 6.01
CA GLN A 569 -16.42 -7.51 5.81
C GLN A 569 -15.05 -7.70 6.48
N GLU A 570 -15.00 -8.31 7.66
CA GLU A 570 -13.77 -8.64 8.40
C GLU A 570 -12.92 -9.69 7.69
N ALA A 571 -13.53 -10.73 7.12
CA ALA A 571 -12.81 -11.71 6.30
C ALA A 571 -12.06 -11.05 5.14
N VAL A 572 -12.68 -10.08 4.46
CA VAL A 572 -12.01 -9.31 3.38
C VAL A 572 -10.86 -8.46 3.94
N VAL A 573 -11.03 -7.84 5.12
CA VAL A 573 -9.94 -7.13 5.80
C VAL A 573 -8.80 -8.09 6.14
N GLU A 574 -9.10 -9.30 6.59
CA GLU A 574 -8.10 -10.31 6.94
C GLU A 574 -7.31 -10.77 5.72
N PHE A 575 -7.98 -10.95 4.57
CA PHE A 575 -7.30 -11.15 3.30
C PHE A 575 -6.37 -9.98 2.95
N MET A 576 -6.81 -8.73 3.14
CA MET A 576 -5.99 -7.55 2.85
C MET A 576 -4.73 -7.47 3.75
N LYS A 577 -4.80 -7.92 5.01
CA LYS A 577 -3.62 -8.03 5.89
C LYS A 577 -2.65 -9.12 5.43
N ALA A 578 -3.16 -10.22 4.87
CA ALA A 578 -2.34 -11.28 4.28
C ALA A 578 -1.57 -10.84 3.02
N LEU A 579 -1.75 -9.59 2.56
CA LEU A 579 -0.96 -8.95 1.51
C LEU A 579 0.24 -8.16 2.04
N THR A 580 0.53 -8.24 3.35
CA THR A 580 1.69 -7.59 3.98
C THR A 580 2.91 -8.51 3.94
N ASP A 581 4.02 -8.01 3.41
CA ASP A 581 5.30 -8.72 3.40
C ASP A 581 6.03 -8.45 4.71
N GLU A 582 6.42 -9.52 5.42
CA GLU A 582 7.09 -9.39 6.72
C GLU A 582 8.46 -8.69 6.59
N ARG A 583 9.11 -8.73 5.42
CA ARG A 583 10.33 -7.92 5.20
C ARG A 583 10.04 -6.43 5.24
N VAL A 584 8.86 -5.99 4.79
CA VAL A 584 8.44 -4.58 4.90
C VAL A 584 8.12 -4.24 6.35
N ARG A 585 7.33 -5.08 7.03
CA ARG A 585 6.96 -4.86 8.45
C ARG A 585 8.18 -4.77 9.36
N TRP A 586 9.21 -5.56 9.09
CA TRP A 586 10.43 -5.60 9.88
C TRP A 586 11.60 -4.82 9.26
N GLU A 587 11.38 -4.07 8.17
CA GLU A 587 12.42 -3.31 7.44
C GLU A 587 13.68 -4.17 7.15
N MET A 588 13.47 -5.43 6.78
CA MET A 588 14.53 -6.33 6.32
C MET A 588 14.88 -6.03 4.87
N ALA A 589 16.09 -6.38 4.44
CA ALA A 589 16.49 -6.19 3.05
C ALA A 589 15.45 -6.75 2.06
N PRO A 590 15.11 -6.00 0.99
CA PRO A 590 15.74 -4.75 0.53
C PRO A 590 15.17 -3.44 1.16
N PHE A 591 14.31 -3.52 2.17
CA PHE A 591 13.61 -2.38 2.79
C PHE A 591 14.37 -1.75 3.96
N ASP A 592 15.60 -2.19 4.22
CA ASP A 592 16.50 -1.59 5.20
C ASP A 592 16.95 -0.18 4.76
N HIS A 593 17.26 0.70 5.70
CA HIS A 593 17.46 2.11 5.40
C HIS A 593 18.37 2.89 6.37
N PRO A 594 18.94 4.03 5.93
CA PRO A 594 19.59 5.02 6.79
C PRO A 594 18.66 5.60 7.87
N GLU A 595 19.24 6.20 8.91
CA GLU A 595 18.51 6.99 9.90
C GLU A 595 17.77 8.16 9.23
N LEU A 596 16.62 8.57 9.76
CA LEU A 596 15.90 9.75 9.29
C LEU A 596 15.35 10.57 10.47
N LEU A 597 15.45 11.90 10.38
CA LEU A 597 14.78 12.82 11.30
C LEU A 597 13.57 13.40 10.59
N ILE A 598 12.38 13.00 11.02
CA ILE A 598 11.13 13.29 10.32
C ILE A 598 10.40 14.41 11.07
N PRO A 599 10.13 15.56 10.44
CA PRO A 599 9.24 16.57 11.01
C PRO A 599 7.85 15.99 11.27
N ASN A 600 7.30 16.20 12.46
CA ASN A 600 6.04 15.58 12.90
C ASN A 600 5.17 16.61 13.64
N GLY A 601 4.86 17.70 12.94
CA GLY A 601 4.14 18.84 13.48
C GLY A 601 5.02 19.86 14.20
N ALA A 602 4.44 21.01 14.52
CA ALA A 602 5.10 22.08 15.26
C ALA A 602 5.06 21.84 16.78
N VAL A 603 6.13 22.25 17.45
CA VAL A 603 6.20 22.27 18.92
C VAL A 603 5.25 23.35 19.44
N LEU A 604 4.29 22.94 20.27
CA LEU A 604 3.36 23.85 20.95
C LEU A 604 3.79 24.12 22.40
N ASP A 605 3.55 25.33 22.89
CA ASP A 605 3.70 25.68 24.30
C ASP A 605 2.47 25.25 25.15
N GLU A 606 2.49 25.59 26.45
CA GLU A 606 1.40 25.24 27.38
C GLU A 606 0.04 25.90 27.06
N ASN A 607 0.03 26.93 26.22
CA ASN A 607 -1.17 27.62 25.75
C ASN A 607 -1.61 27.14 24.36
N GLY A 608 -0.89 26.20 23.74
CA GLY A 608 -1.14 25.73 22.39
C GLY A 608 -0.53 26.61 21.29
N GLU A 609 0.37 27.53 21.65
CA GLU A 609 1.03 28.42 20.70
C GLU A 609 2.24 27.75 20.07
N ALA A 610 2.42 27.90 18.75
CA ALA A 610 3.60 27.39 18.06
C ALA A 610 4.86 28.12 18.54
N GLN A 611 5.95 27.38 18.69
CA GLN A 611 7.26 27.98 19.05
C GLN A 611 8.02 28.36 17.78
N LEU A 612 8.74 29.48 17.80
CA LEU A 612 9.59 29.89 16.69
C LEU A 612 10.77 28.93 16.50
N GLY A 613 11.00 28.57 15.24
CA GLY A 613 12.08 27.71 14.77
C GLY A 613 13.36 28.49 14.45
N PRO A 614 14.44 27.77 14.10
CA PRO A 614 15.75 28.37 13.89
C PRO A 614 16.02 28.81 12.44
N LEU A 615 15.21 28.38 11.45
CA LEU A 615 15.52 28.59 10.02
C LEU A 615 15.11 29.98 9.52
N ASN A 616 13.82 30.30 9.51
CA ASN A 616 13.30 31.63 9.13
C ASN A 616 12.61 32.33 10.32
N LEU A 617 12.53 33.67 10.25
CA LEU A 617 12.09 34.53 11.36
C LEU A 617 10.70 34.21 11.94
N ASN A 618 9.77 33.69 11.14
CA ASN A 618 8.39 33.37 11.53
C ASN A 618 8.02 31.90 11.36
N ASP A 619 8.98 31.01 11.09
CA ASP A 619 8.66 29.60 10.91
C ASP A 619 8.63 28.88 12.26
N SER A 620 7.81 27.84 12.36
CA SER A 620 7.71 27.03 13.56
C SER A 620 8.93 26.16 13.79
N ASN A 621 9.21 25.86 15.05
CA ASN A 621 10.07 24.76 15.43
C ASN A 621 9.30 23.44 15.31
N ASP A 622 9.91 22.43 14.70
CA ASP A 622 9.26 21.13 14.49
C ASP A 622 9.53 20.18 15.65
N GLN A 623 8.51 19.39 15.99
CA GLN A 623 8.70 18.14 16.70
C GLN A 623 9.32 17.13 15.73
N LEU A 624 10.36 16.42 16.16
CA LEU A 624 11.05 15.44 15.33
C LEU A 624 10.75 14.01 15.79
N LEU A 625 10.37 13.15 14.85
CA LEU A 625 10.36 11.70 14.99
C LEU A 625 11.72 11.17 14.49
N VAL A 626 12.40 10.39 15.33
CA VAL A 626 13.66 9.74 14.95
C VAL A 626 13.33 8.35 14.43
N LEU A 627 13.59 8.11 13.15
CA LEU A 627 13.61 6.78 12.56
C LEU A 627 15.06 6.26 12.61
N PRO A 628 15.35 5.19 13.38
CA PRO A 628 16.71 4.68 13.51
C PRO A 628 17.22 4.09 12.19
N ALA A 629 18.54 4.03 11.99
CA ALA A 629 19.12 3.28 10.88
C ALA A 629 18.91 1.77 11.09
N VAL A 630 18.30 1.11 10.11
CA VAL A 630 18.04 -0.34 10.12
C VAL A 630 18.85 -0.98 9.02
N GLY A 631 19.58 -2.05 9.36
CA GLY A 631 20.38 -2.82 8.41
C GLY A 631 19.62 -4.02 7.85
N ALA A 632 20.26 -4.81 6.99
CA ALA A 632 19.63 -5.90 6.24
C ALA A 632 18.88 -6.93 7.10
N SER A 633 19.29 -7.11 8.36
CA SER A 633 18.66 -8.05 9.31
C SER A 633 17.33 -7.55 9.89
N GLY A 634 16.96 -6.28 9.63
CA GLY A 634 15.72 -5.67 10.07
C GLY A 634 15.67 -5.23 11.54
N ARG A 635 14.52 -4.67 11.90
CA ARG A 635 14.18 -4.08 13.21
C ARG A 635 14.33 -5.06 14.38
N ALA A 636 13.92 -6.31 14.17
CA ALA A 636 13.96 -7.34 15.21
C ALA A 636 15.38 -7.59 15.71
N ALA A 637 16.38 -7.57 14.82
CA ALA A 637 17.79 -7.75 15.18
C ALA A 637 18.32 -6.62 16.10
N GLN A 638 17.67 -5.45 16.09
CA GLN A 638 17.98 -4.31 16.94
C GLN A 638 17.07 -4.19 18.17
N GLY A 639 16.14 -5.13 18.37
CA GLY A 639 15.15 -5.08 19.45
C GLY A 639 14.09 -3.97 19.27
N LEU A 640 13.88 -3.51 18.03
CA LEU A 640 12.85 -2.53 17.68
C LEU A 640 11.51 -3.24 17.42
N PRO A 641 10.37 -2.61 17.76
CA PRO A 641 9.05 -3.13 17.42
C PRO A 641 8.82 -3.09 15.90
N PRO A 642 7.88 -3.89 15.34
CA PRO A 642 7.55 -3.83 13.91
C PRO A 642 7.01 -2.45 13.51
N VAL A 643 7.06 -2.16 12.21
CA VAL A 643 6.30 -1.07 11.60
C VAL A 643 4.82 -1.33 11.82
N LYS A 644 4.08 -0.27 12.15
CA LYS A 644 2.66 -0.30 12.47
C LYS A 644 1.86 0.49 11.44
N GLY A 645 0.59 0.12 11.28
CA GLY A 645 -0.37 0.88 10.52
C GLY A 645 -0.72 2.22 11.16
N PHE A 646 -1.41 3.06 10.41
CA PHE A 646 -1.87 4.36 10.86
C PHE A 646 -2.85 4.24 12.04
N LEU A 647 -2.59 4.99 13.12
CA LEU A 647 -3.38 5.02 14.37
C LEU A 647 -3.52 3.69 15.12
N GLU A 648 -2.70 2.68 14.82
CA GLU A 648 -2.76 1.37 15.49
C GLU A 648 -2.48 1.45 17.02
N ASP A 649 -1.62 2.40 17.44
CA ASP A 649 -1.26 2.61 18.86
C ASP A 649 -2.23 3.51 19.64
N ALA A 650 -3.16 4.18 18.96
CA ALA A 650 -4.06 5.15 19.60
C ALA A 650 -5.13 4.49 20.49
N ASP A 651 -5.21 3.15 20.50
CA ASP A 651 -6.15 2.41 21.34
C ASP A 651 -5.59 1.09 21.89
N THR A 652 -4.63 1.16 22.82
CA THR A 652 -4.21 -0.02 23.59
C THR A 652 -5.22 -0.45 24.66
N SER A 653 -6.40 0.18 24.71
CA SER A 653 -7.59 -0.34 25.42
C SER A 653 -8.56 -1.09 24.51
N ASP A 654 -8.38 -1.00 23.20
CA ASP A 654 -9.28 -1.54 22.19
C ASP A 654 -8.43 -1.89 20.97
N ASN A 655 -7.84 -3.10 20.96
CA ASN A 655 -7.29 -3.73 19.75
C ASN A 655 -8.43 -4.14 18.77
N THR A 656 -9.38 -3.23 18.67
CA THR A 656 -10.81 -3.31 18.43
C THR A 656 -11.30 -1.92 17.95
N SER A 657 -10.46 -0.88 17.90
CA SER A 657 -10.84 0.47 17.41
C SER A 657 -11.01 0.63 15.88
N GLY A 658 -11.03 -0.48 15.14
CA GLY A 658 -11.64 -0.59 13.81
C GLY A 658 -13.00 -1.29 13.81
N ILE A 659 -13.35 -1.97 14.89
CA ILE A 659 -14.71 -2.38 15.20
C ILE A 659 -15.40 -1.08 15.62
N LEU A 660 -16.48 -0.72 14.94
CA LEU A 660 -17.60 -0.23 15.72
C LEU A 660 -17.97 -1.38 16.66
N SER A 661 -17.24 -1.53 17.77
CA SER A 661 -17.77 -2.19 18.94
C SER A 661 -18.89 -1.24 19.38
N SER A 662 -20.03 -1.36 18.69
CA SER A 662 -21.26 -1.40 19.42
C SER A 662 -20.94 -2.31 20.60
N ASN A 663 -21.07 -1.76 21.81
CA ASN A 663 -21.12 -2.52 23.04
C ASN A 663 -22.36 -3.47 23.03
N ALA A 664 -22.72 -4.00 21.87
CA ALA A 664 -23.73 -5.01 21.66
C ALA A 664 -23.04 -6.33 21.93
N GLU A 665 -23.43 -6.97 23.02
CA GLU A 665 -23.02 -8.33 23.34
C GLU A 665 -23.22 -9.23 22.11
N GLU A 666 -22.21 -10.04 21.80
CA GLU A 666 -22.34 -11.11 20.82
C GLU A 666 -23.61 -11.90 21.12
N SER A 667 -24.46 -12.05 20.12
CA SER A 667 -25.74 -12.74 20.29
C SER A 667 -25.63 -14.23 19.97
N LEU A 668 -24.58 -14.62 19.23
CA LEU A 668 -24.28 -15.98 18.79
C LEU A 668 -22.76 -16.20 18.70
N VAL A 669 -22.30 -17.38 19.12
CA VAL A 669 -20.90 -17.83 18.93
C VAL A 669 -20.93 -19.15 18.16
N PRO A 670 -20.59 -19.16 16.86
CA PRO A 670 -20.58 -20.37 16.05
C PRO A 670 -19.21 -21.07 16.05
N THR A 671 -19.25 -22.38 15.86
CA THR A 671 -18.08 -23.24 15.65
C THR A 671 -18.40 -24.18 14.49
N CYS A 672 -17.49 -24.30 13.51
CA CYS A 672 -17.60 -25.32 12.48
C CYS A 672 -16.29 -26.04 12.24
N PHE A 673 -16.40 -27.32 11.87
CA PHE A 673 -15.28 -28.17 11.48
C PHE A 673 -15.76 -29.24 10.50
N GLU A 674 -14.86 -29.70 9.64
CA GLU A 674 -15.13 -30.80 8.72
C GLU A 674 -14.97 -32.15 9.42
N THR A 675 -15.85 -33.12 9.15
CA THR A 675 -15.76 -34.51 9.61
C THR A 675 -16.14 -35.45 8.47
N GLY A 676 -15.19 -36.25 7.98
CA GLY A 676 -15.39 -37.07 6.78
C GLY A 676 -15.72 -36.21 5.55
N THR A 677 -16.97 -36.24 5.08
CA THR A 677 -17.46 -35.43 3.96
C THR A 677 -18.53 -34.40 4.35
N GLU A 678 -18.70 -34.19 5.65
CA GLU A 678 -19.73 -33.33 6.23
C GLU A 678 -19.07 -32.17 6.99
N VAL A 679 -19.80 -31.06 7.13
CA VAL A 679 -19.40 -29.97 8.03
C VAL A 679 -20.40 -29.91 9.17
N VAL A 680 -19.90 -29.99 10.41
CA VAL A 680 -20.72 -29.85 11.60
C VAL A 680 -20.62 -28.40 12.06
N LEU A 681 -21.77 -27.74 12.16
CA LEU A 681 -21.92 -26.39 12.66
C LEU A 681 -22.69 -26.43 13.98
N THR A 682 -22.14 -25.82 15.02
CA THR A 682 -22.80 -25.63 16.31
C THR A 682 -22.73 -24.18 16.74
N TRP A 683 -23.69 -23.67 17.49
CA TRP A 683 -23.64 -22.31 18.01
C TRP A 683 -24.31 -22.18 19.38
N GLU A 684 -23.77 -21.27 20.20
CA GLU A 684 -24.41 -20.85 21.45
C GLU A 684 -25.27 -19.60 21.24
N VAL A 685 -26.48 -19.57 21.82
CA VAL A 685 -27.36 -18.39 21.82
C VAL A 685 -27.22 -17.64 23.13
N LEU A 686 -26.58 -16.47 23.09
CA LEU A 686 -26.25 -15.69 24.28
C LEU A 686 -27.40 -14.75 24.71
N SER A 687 -28.27 -14.37 23.77
CA SER A 687 -29.39 -13.45 24.04
C SER A 687 -30.75 -14.15 24.00
N PRO A 688 -31.58 -14.05 25.07
CA PRO A 688 -32.94 -14.60 25.06
C PRO A 688 -33.90 -13.83 24.13
N ALA A 689 -33.46 -12.70 23.56
CA ALA A 689 -34.23 -11.92 22.60
C ALA A 689 -34.23 -12.56 21.20
N VAL A 690 -33.37 -13.54 20.92
CA VAL A 690 -33.31 -14.21 19.62
C VAL A 690 -34.60 -15.00 19.37
N THR A 691 -35.28 -14.67 18.27
CA THR A 691 -36.54 -15.28 17.84
C THR A 691 -36.38 -16.25 16.67
N SER A 692 -35.30 -16.12 15.90
CA SER A 692 -34.88 -17.06 14.86
C SER A 692 -33.41 -16.82 14.52
N VAL A 693 -32.77 -17.80 13.90
CA VAL A 693 -31.41 -17.68 13.35
C VAL A 693 -31.45 -18.06 11.87
N THR A 694 -30.87 -17.24 11.03
CA THR A 694 -30.70 -17.53 9.59
C THR A 694 -29.26 -17.94 9.35
N LEU A 695 -29.04 -19.07 8.67
CA LEU A 695 -27.74 -19.51 8.20
C LEU A 695 -27.63 -19.25 6.69
N GLU A 696 -26.59 -18.56 6.27
CA GLU A 696 -26.20 -18.40 4.88
C GLU A 696 -24.87 -19.12 4.65
N ILE A 697 -24.84 -20.02 3.66
CA ILE A 697 -23.62 -20.77 3.30
C ILE A 697 -22.92 -20.01 2.18
N ASP A 698 -21.61 -19.82 2.32
CA ASP A 698 -20.77 -19.21 1.28
C ASP A 698 -20.34 -20.25 0.25
N HIS A 699 -20.54 -19.96 -1.04
CA HIS A 699 -20.09 -20.82 -2.14
C HIS A 699 -19.11 -20.07 -3.03
N GLY A 700 -17.81 -20.20 -2.74
CA GLY A 700 -16.72 -19.57 -3.48
C GLY A 700 -16.83 -18.06 -3.46
N GLY A 701 -17.14 -17.49 -2.29
CA GLY A 701 -17.38 -16.07 -2.11
C GLY A 701 -18.81 -15.63 -2.47
N ILE A 702 -19.70 -16.50 -2.92
CA ILE A 702 -21.10 -16.11 -3.17
C ILE A 702 -21.94 -16.49 -1.95
N LEU A 703 -22.20 -15.52 -1.08
CA LEU A 703 -23.08 -15.70 0.07
C LEU A 703 -24.56 -15.80 -0.33
N GLY A 704 -25.31 -16.57 0.43
CA GLY A 704 -26.78 -16.58 0.39
C GLY A 704 -27.37 -17.35 -0.79
N THR A 705 -26.57 -18.14 -1.51
CA THR A 705 -27.12 -19.06 -2.52
C THR A 705 -27.91 -20.20 -1.88
N GLU A 706 -27.55 -20.56 -0.65
CA GLU A 706 -28.29 -21.45 0.21
C GLU A 706 -28.51 -20.79 1.58
N THR A 707 -29.77 -20.83 2.02
CA THR A 707 -30.20 -20.21 3.27
C THR A 707 -31.11 -21.14 4.05
N HIS A 708 -30.86 -21.26 5.35
CA HIS A 708 -31.68 -22.02 6.29
C HIS A 708 -32.19 -21.12 7.41
N ILE A 709 -33.38 -21.38 7.93
CA ILE A 709 -33.95 -20.62 9.05
C ILE A 709 -34.28 -21.58 10.18
N PHE A 710 -33.73 -21.29 11.36
CA PHE A 710 -33.84 -22.12 12.55
C PHE A 710 -34.63 -21.41 13.64
N ALA A 711 -35.37 -22.21 14.42
CA ALA A 711 -35.96 -21.77 15.67
C ALA A 711 -34.85 -21.53 16.72
N PRO A 712 -35.03 -20.64 17.70
CA PRO A 712 -33.97 -20.27 18.65
C PRO A 712 -33.51 -21.42 19.56
N GLY A 713 -34.27 -22.51 19.66
CA GLY A 713 -33.88 -23.72 20.41
C GLY A 713 -33.05 -24.72 19.60
N GLN A 714 -32.82 -24.49 18.30
CA GLN A 714 -31.94 -25.30 17.48
C GLN A 714 -30.57 -24.63 17.43
N THR A 715 -29.53 -25.37 17.83
CA THR A 715 -28.16 -24.89 18.03
C THR A 715 -27.12 -25.67 17.22
N SER A 716 -27.58 -26.46 16.24
CA SER A 716 -26.70 -27.23 15.36
C SER A 716 -27.31 -27.44 13.99
N PHE A 717 -26.42 -27.60 13.02
CA PHE A 717 -26.68 -27.94 11.62
C PHE A 717 -25.55 -28.80 11.09
N THR A 718 -25.86 -29.75 10.21
CA THR A 718 -24.85 -30.55 9.51
C THR A 718 -25.02 -30.32 8.02
N ASP A 719 -23.99 -29.75 7.40
CA ASP A 719 -23.91 -29.67 5.95
C ASP A 719 -23.38 -31.01 5.42
N THR A 720 -24.27 -31.81 4.85
CA THR A 720 -23.96 -33.17 4.38
C THR A 720 -23.48 -33.21 2.93
N ALA A 721 -23.41 -32.05 2.27
CA ALA A 721 -23.02 -31.95 0.88
C ALA A 721 -21.57 -31.46 0.78
N PHE A 722 -20.65 -32.34 0.37
CA PHE A 722 -19.33 -31.90 -0.08
C PHE A 722 -19.49 -30.93 -1.26
N ARG A 723 -18.97 -29.71 -1.11
CA ARG A 723 -19.01 -28.68 -2.13
C ARG A 723 -17.67 -27.97 -2.18
N ALA A 724 -16.92 -28.25 -3.25
CA ALA A 724 -15.71 -27.51 -3.54
C ALA A 724 -15.98 -26.00 -3.51
N GLY A 725 -15.18 -25.26 -2.76
CA GLY A 725 -15.29 -23.80 -2.62
C GLY A 725 -16.20 -23.30 -1.50
N VAL A 726 -16.78 -24.13 -0.64
CA VAL A 726 -17.38 -23.63 0.60
C VAL A 726 -16.27 -23.27 1.58
N THR A 727 -16.23 -22.02 2.03
CA THR A 727 -15.19 -21.52 2.96
C THR A 727 -15.78 -20.81 4.18
N GLY A 728 -17.10 -20.62 4.25
CA GLY A 728 -17.71 -19.90 5.37
C GLY A 728 -19.20 -20.14 5.57
N TYR A 729 -19.62 -20.00 6.83
CA TYR A 729 -21.00 -20.13 7.29
C TYR A 729 -21.36 -18.88 8.11
N LEU A 730 -22.28 -18.06 7.60
CA LEU A 730 -22.73 -16.84 8.29
C LEU A 730 -24.06 -17.11 9.02
N LEU A 731 -24.09 -16.86 10.33
CA LEU A 731 -25.29 -16.90 11.13
C LEU A 731 -25.75 -15.49 11.49
N THR A 732 -27.00 -15.19 11.14
CA THR A 732 -27.68 -13.94 11.48
C THR A 732 -28.81 -14.21 12.47
N PRO A 733 -28.72 -13.73 13.73
CA PRO A 733 -29.84 -13.77 14.67
C PRO A 733 -30.89 -12.71 14.31
N PHE A 734 -32.15 -12.98 14.64
CA PHE A 734 -33.25 -12.02 14.48
C PHE A 734 -34.02 -11.85 15.79
N THR A 735 -34.38 -10.62 16.14
CA THR A 735 -35.36 -10.31 17.18
C THR A 735 -36.62 -9.69 16.58
N LEU A 736 -37.76 -10.36 16.74
CA LEU A 736 -39.06 -9.90 16.22
C LEU A 736 -39.01 -9.49 14.73
N GLY A 737 -38.22 -10.21 13.92
CA GLY A 737 -38.03 -9.95 12.49
C GLY A 737 -37.03 -8.85 12.13
N SER A 738 -36.34 -8.25 13.12
CA SER A 738 -35.22 -7.33 12.90
C SER A 738 -33.91 -8.10 12.99
N GLU A 739 -33.01 -7.88 12.03
CA GLU A 739 -31.66 -8.45 12.01
C GLU A 739 -30.84 -7.94 13.21
N MET A 740 -30.08 -8.85 13.83
CA MET A 740 -29.09 -8.57 14.87
C MET A 740 -27.68 -8.80 14.30
N LYS A 741 -26.64 -8.45 15.07
CA LYS A 741 -25.23 -8.66 14.68
C LYS A 741 -25.00 -10.13 14.29
N SER A 742 -24.47 -10.34 13.09
CA SER A 742 -24.14 -11.67 12.57
C SER A 742 -22.80 -12.16 13.12
N SER A 743 -22.62 -13.47 13.10
CA SER A 743 -21.37 -14.17 13.46
C SER A 743 -21.06 -15.20 12.38
N ALA A 744 -19.79 -15.52 12.16
CA ALA A 744 -19.38 -16.52 11.17
C ALA A 744 -18.41 -17.53 11.77
N CYS A 745 -18.32 -18.68 11.13
CA CYS A 745 -17.18 -19.57 11.27
C CYS A 745 -16.72 -19.97 9.85
N TYR A 746 -15.43 -20.28 9.73
CA TYR A 746 -14.76 -20.50 8.46
C TYR A 746 -14.13 -21.88 8.44
N ILE A 747 -14.07 -22.48 7.25
CA ILE A 747 -13.40 -23.76 7.03
C ILE A 747 -12.42 -23.62 5.87
N ARG A 748 -11.40 -24.46 5.87
CA ARG A 748 -10.44 -24.57 4.77
C ARG A 748 -11.15 -24.98 3.49
N ARG A 749 -10.67 -24.48 2.36
CA ARG A 749 -11.21 -24.89 1.06
C ARG A 749 -10.78 -26.31 0.70
N GLY A 750 -11.73 -27.25 0.67
CA GLY A 750 -11.50 -28.58 0.12
C GLY A 750 -11.54 -28.62 -1.42
N ALA A 751 -10.51 -29.20 -2.06
CA ALA A 751 -10.55 -29.58 -3.48
C ALA A 751 -11.33 -30.89 -3.70
N GLU A 752 -11.23 -31.81 -2.75
CA GLU A 752 -11.95 -33.09 -2.68
C GLU A 752 -12.45 -33.33 -1.25
N ALA A 753 -13.42 -34.25 -1.09
CA ALA A 753 -14.04 -34.49 0.21
C ALA A 753 -13.04 -35.11 1.19
N GLY A 754 -12.88 -34.50 2.37
CA GLY A 754 -11.96 -34.96 3.42
C GLY A 754 -10.48 -34.74 3.09
N ALA A 755 -10.16 -33.76 2.22
CA ALA A 755 -8.78 -33.44 1.86
C ALA A 755 -8.00 -32.71 2.98
N VAL A 756 -8.70 -32.03 3.88
CA VAL A 756 -8.11 -31.32 5.01
C VAL A 756 -7.79 -32.31 6.14
N THR A 757 -6.66 -32.12 6.82
CA THR A 757 -6.23 -32.99 7.94
C THR A 757 -7.28 -33.04 9.04
N GLN A 758 -7.65 -34.26 9.46
CA GLN A 758 -8.61 -34.49 10.53
C GLN A 758 -7.93 -35.21 11.70
N PHE A 759 -8.33 -34.85 12.92
CA PHE A 759 -7.85 -35.44 14.17
C PHE A 759 -8.99 -35.55 15.20
N LEU A 760 -8.74 -36.29 16.28
CA LEU A 760 -9.63 -36.36 17.43
C LEU A 760 -9.02 -35.53 18.57
N ARG A 761 -9.68 -34.45 19.02
CA ARG A 761 -9.12 -33.62 20.10
C ARG A 761 -9.03 -34.41 21.41
N GLY A 762 -7.87 -34.30 22.05
CA GLY A 762 -7.49 -35.04 23.24
C GLY A 762 -6.69 -36.32 22.97
N ASP A 763 -6.64 -36.85 21.75
CA ASP A 763 -5.85 -38.05 21.38
C ASP A 763 -4.39 -37.70 21.06
N ALA A 764 -3.68 -37.17 22.07
CA ALA A 764 -2.27 -36.77 21.92
C ALA A 764 -1.34 -37.96 21.60
N SER A 765 -1.72 -39.17 22.00
CA SER A 765 -0.98 -40.40 21.69
C SER A 765 -1.21 -40.92 20.28
N ASN A 766 -2.25 -40.40 19.62
CA ASN A 766 -2.57 -40.60 18.22
C ASN A 766 -2.88 -42.07 17.91
N ASP A 767 -3.66 -42.72 18.78
CA ASP A 767 -4.02 -44.14 18.70
C ASP A 767 -5.52 -44.40 18.48
N GLY A 768 -6.31 -43.33 18.35
CA GLY A 768 -7.74 -43.33 18.14
C GLY A 768 -8.57 -43.48 19.43
N GLN A 769 -7.94 -43.50 20.60
CA GLN A 769 -8.61 -43.62 21.89
C GLN A 769 -8.21 -42.51 22.85
N LEU A 770 -9.21 -41.92 23.50
CA LEU A 770 -8.99 -40.94 24.56
C LEU A 770 -8.79 -41.65 25.92
N ASP A 771 -7.53 -41.82 26.35
CA ASP A 771 -7.16 -42.46 27.61
C ASP A 771 -5.93 -41.85 28.32
N MET A 772 -5.37 -42.57 29.30
CA MET A 772 -4.26 -42.07 30.10
C MET A 772 -2.95 -41.93 29.30
N ALA A 773 -2.81 -42.64 28.19
CA ALA A 773 -1.67 -42.52 27.30
C ALA A 773 -1.54 -41.11 26.75
N ASP A 774 -2.67 -40.45 26.43
CA ASP A 774 -2.67 -39.08 25.90
C ASP A 774 -2.14 -38.08 26.91
N ALA A 775 -2.60 -38.17 28.16
CA ALA A 775 -2.09 -37.33 29.24
C ALA A 775 -0.58 -37.53 29.46
N ILE A 776 -0.08 -38.76 29.30
CA ILE A 776 1.36 -39.05 29.43
C ILE A 776 2.14 -38.43 28.26
N VAL A 777 1.69 -38.61 27.02
CA VAL A 777 2.36 -38.06 25.83
C VAL A 777 2.37 -36.53 25.88
N SER A 778 1.22 -35.93 26.22
CA SER A 778 1.08 -34.49 26.40
C SER A 778 2.04 -33.95 27.48
N LEU A 779 2.12 -34.60 28.66
CA LEU A 779 3.08 -34.23 29.71
C LEU A 779 4.55 -34.41 29.29
N GLU A 780 4.88 -35.48 28.57
CA GLU A 780 6.23 -35.72 28.09
C GLU A 780 6.68 -34.64 27.08
N ALA A 781 5.79 -34.20 26.21
CA ALA A 781 6.09 -33.11 25.29
C ALA A 781 6.27 -31.77 26.02
N VAL A 782 5.35 -31.41 26.92
CA VAL A 782 5.43 -30.17 27.72
C VAL A 782 6.71 -30.12 28.57
N PHE A 783 7.10 -31.22 29.23
CA PHE A 783 8.21 -31.22 30.19
C PHE A 783 9.56 -31.70 29.63
N LEU A 784 9.55 -32.58 28.63
CA LEU A 784 10.76 -33.21 28.08
C LEU A 784 11.07 -32.75 26.65
N GLY A 785 10.17 -32.01 26.00
CA GLY A 785 10.33 -31.58 24.61
C GLY A 785 10.23 -32.74 23.61
N ASN A 786 9.56 -33.82 23.98
CA ASN A 786 9.29 -34.92 23.06
C ASN A 786 8.37 -34.44 21.92
N PRO A 787 8.63 -34.84 20.67
CA PRO A 787 7.77 -34.47 19.55
C PRO A 787 6.38 -35.13 19.69
N ILE A 788 5.34 -34.36 19.34
CA ILE A 788 3.96 -34.84 19.21
C ILE A 788 3.60 -34.84 17.72
N THR A 789 2.90 -35.90 17.30
CA THR A 789 2.47 -36.09 15.90
C THR A 789 1.43 -35.06 15.47
N CYS A 790 0.48 -34.74 16.35
CA CYS A 790 -0.63 -33.85 16.10
C CYS A 790 -0.79 -32.93 17.31
N LYS A 791 -0.31 -31.69 17.22
CA LYS A 791 -0.32 -30.76 18.35
C LYS A 791 -1.73 -30.29 18.67
N ASP A 792 -2.58 -30.15 17.66
CA ASP A 792 -3.99 -29.77 17.84
C ASP A 792 -4.75 -30.86 18.62
N ALA A 793 -4.40 -32.14 18.43
CA ALA A 793 -4.95 -33.21 19.26
C ALA A 793 -4.51 -33.12 20.73
N ALA A 794 -3.37 -32.51 21.02
CA ALA A 794 -2.84 -32.35 22.36
C ALA A 794 -3.27 -31.06 23.06
N ASP A 795 -3.73 -30.05 22.31
CA ASP A 795 -4.38 -28.84 22.80
C ASP A 795 -5.85 -29.14 23.13
N TRP A 796 -6.15 -29.30 24.42
CA TRP A 796 -7.46 -29.73 24.91
C TRP A 796 -8.49 -28.61 24.87
N ASN A 797 -8.05 -27.39 25.20
CA ASN A 797 -8.91 -26.23 25.41
C ASN A 797 -9.02 -25.35 24.16
N ASP A 798 -8.23 -25.61 23.13
CA ASP A 798 -8.22 -24.91 21.84
C ASP A 798 -7.79 -23.45 22.01
N ASP A 799 -6.77 -23.22 22.84
CA ASP A 799 -6.21 -21.89 23.10
C ASP A 799 -4.94 -21.57 22.29
N GLY A 800 -4.57 -22.48 21.38
CA GLY A 800 -3.43 -22.39 20.48
C GLY A 800 -2.09 -22.62 21.18
N GLN A 801 -2.11 -23.12 22.41
CA GLN A 801 -0.91 -23.48 23.16
C GLN A 801 -1.03 -24.89 23.73
N HIS A 802 -0.02 -25.70 23.42
CA HIS A 802 0.14 -26.98 24.10
C HIS A 802 0.95 -26.79 25.40
N ASP A 803 0.26 -26.70 26.53
CA ASP A 803 0.85 -26.43 27.84
C ASP A 803 0.37 -27.38 28.96
N ILE A 804 0.69 -27.06 30.23
CA ILE A 804 0.35 -27.96 31.35
C ILE A 804 -1.16 -28.05 31.62
N SER A 805 -1.95 -27.10 31.12
CA SER A 805 -3.40 -27.07 31.30
C SER A 805 -4.09 -28.21 30.54
N ASP A 806 -3.57 -28.61 29.38
CA ASP A 806 -4.13 -29.67 28.54
C ASP A 806 -4.09 -31.06 29.16
N PRO A 807 -2.94 -31.58 29.63
CA PRO A 807 -2.93 -32.89 30.29
C PRO A 807 -3.68 -32.87 31.62
N ILE A 808 -3.78 -31.72 32.30
CA ILE A 808 -4.62 -31.58 33.51
C ILE A 808 -6.09 -31.72 33.15
N ALA A 809 -6.54 -31.07 32.08
CA ALA A 809 -7.91 -31.17 31.58
C ALA A 809 -8.23 -32.61 31.11
N THR A 810 -7.29 -33.22 30.38
CA THR A 810 -7.34 -34.62 29.94
C THR A 810 -7.60 -35.58 31.09
N LEU A 811 -6.76 -35.53 32.14
CA LEU A 811 -6.92 -36.37 33.32
C LEU A 811 -8.23 -36.06 34.07
N SER A 812 -8.60 -34.79 34.16
CA SER A 812 -9.83 -34.37 34.86
C SER A 812 -11.08 -34.93 34.18
N TYR A 813 -11.12 -34.97 32.85
CA TYR A 813 -12.21 -35.55 32.07
C TYR A 813 -12.27 -37.07 32.20
N ILE A 814 -11.13 -37.77 32.01
CA ILE A 814 -11.05 -39.24 32.09
C ILE A 814 -11.49 -39.75 33.46
N PHE A 815 -11.18 -39.02 34.54
CA PHE A 815 -11.62 -39.36 35.90
C PHE A 815 -12.99 -38.78 36.31
N GLY A 816 -13.73 -38.16 35.37
CA GLY A 816 -15.14 -37.82 35.50
C GLY A 816 -15.45 -36.51 36.22
N SER A 817 -14.48 -35.59 36.36
CA SER A 817 -14.66 -34.28 37.01
C SER A 817 -14.48 -33.06 36.08
N GLY A 818 -13.95 -33.25 34.88
CA GLY A 818 -13.66 -32.19 33.89
C GLY A 818 -14.68 -32.10 32.76
N SER A 819 -14.64 -31.00 32.01
CA SER A 819 -15.36 -30.82 30.74
C SER A 819 -14.76 -31.71 29.64
N SER A 820 -15.56 -32.05 28.62
CA SER A 820 -15.03 -32.66 27.40
C SER A 820 -14.01 -31.76 26.70
N PRO A 821 -13.18 -32.30 25.79
CA PRO A 821 -12.38 -31.48 24.89
C PRO A 821 -13.25 -30.49 24.11
N THR A 822 -12.65 -29.37 23.71
CA THR A 822 -13.23 -28.49 22.68
C THR A 822 -13.37 -29.26 21.35
N ALA A 823 -14.15 -28.75 20.40
CA ALA A 823 -14.27 -29.39 19.09
C ALA A 823 -12.88 -29.47 18.39
N PRO A 824 -12.55 -30.53 17.64
CA PRO A 824 -13.42 -31.65 17.25
C PRO A 824 -13.47 -32.79 18.28
N PHE A 825 -14.65 -33.01 18.85
CA PHE A 825 -14.96 -34.14 19.75
C PHE A 825 -16.49 -34.33 19.84
N PRO A 826 -17.05 -35.56 19.94
CA PRO A 826 -16.41 -36.88 19.98
C PRO A 826 -16.10 -37.46 18.59
N LEU A 827 -16.32 -36.67 17.54
CA LEU A 827 -15.99 -37.03 16.18
C LEU A 827 -14.59 -36.50 15.84
N CYS A 828 -13.91 -37.23 14.96
CA CYS A 828 -12.78 -36.69 14.25
C CYS A 828 -13.19 -35.47 13.42
N GLY A 829 -12.32 -34.49 13.32
CA GLY A 829 -12.52 -33.38 12.40
C GLY A 829 -11.32 -32.47 12.24
N THR A 830 -11.50 -31.44 11.42
CA THR A 830 -10.51 -30.37 11.26
C THR A 830 -10.48 -29.47 12.49
N ASP A 831 -9.42 -28.68 12.63
CA ASP A 831 -9.37 -27.66 13.66
C ASP A 831 -10.43 -26.57 13.41
N PRO A 832 -11.35 -26.29 14.35
CA PRO A 832 -12.28 -25.17 14.23
C PRO A 832 -11.62 -23.81 14.44
N VAL A 833 -10.45 -23.76 15.09
CA VAL A 833 -9.69 -22.54 15.34
C VAL A 833 -8.39 -22.65 14.57
N PHE A 834 -8.09 -21.65 13.74
CA PHE A 834 -6.83 -21.65 13.01
C PHE A 834 -5.77 -20.92 13.83
N ASP A 835 -4.76 -21.67 14.28
CA ASP A 835 -3.61 -21.13 15.01
C ASP A 835 -2.28 -21.71 14.50
N ALA A 836 -1.21 -21.55 15.30
CA ALA A 836 0.14 -21.98 14.92
C ALA A 836 0.42 -23.46 15.20
N LEU A 837 -0.44 -24.13 15.95
CA LEU A 837 -0.43 -25.58 16.09
C LEU A 837 -0.92 -26.21 14.80
N ASN A 838 -0.45 -27.43 14.56
CA ASN A 838 -0.91 -28.22 13.43
C ASN A 838 -0.78 -29.72 13.73
N CYS A 839 -1.43 -30.48 12.88
CA CYS A 839 -1.21 -31.91 12.74
C CYS A 839 -0.45 -32.17 11.45
N GLU A 840 0.76 -32.72 11.54
CA GLU A 840 1.51 -33.16 10.36
C GLU A 840 0.63 -34.12 9.53
N SER A 841 0.69 -34.02 8.20
CA SER A 841 -0.14 -34.63 7.11
C SER A 841 -0.69 -36.07 7.23
N SER A 842 -0.50 -36.76 8.33
CA SER A 842 -1.24 -37.96 8.68
C SER A 842 -2.64 -37.61 9.22
N ALA A 843 -3.67 -38.05 8.50
CA ALA A 843 -5.00 -38.24 9.06
C ALA A 843 -4.97 -39.49 9.96
N ILE A 844 -5.20 -39.32 11.26
CA ILE A 844 -5.37 -40.44 12.20
C ILE A 844 -6.80 -40.39 12.72
N CYS A 845 -7.71 -40.71 11.82
CA CYS A 845 -9.11 -40.92 12.12
C CYS A 845 -9.45 -42.39 11.81
N PRO A 846 -9.98 -43.15 12.78
CA PRO A 846 -10.25 -44.60 12.65
C PRO A 846 -11.21 -45.01 11.53
#